data_AF-A0A9P1C064-F1
#
_entry.id   AF-A0A9P1C064-F1
#
_cell.length_a   1.000
_cell.length_b   1.000
_cell.length_c   1.000
_cell.angle_alpha   90.00
_cell.angle_beta   90.00
_cell.angle_gamma   90.00
#
_symmetry.space_group_name_H-M   'P 1'
#
loop_
_entity.id
_entity.type
_entity.pdbx_description
1 polymer ?
#
loop_
_entity_poly.entity_id
_entity_poly.type
_entity_poly.pdbx_seq_one_letter_code
_entity_poly.pdbx_strand_id
1 'polypeptide(L)'
;MRSKFNPFPAPKKGNPRMVLKRPASQKTKAKSWQNVPYTRGAADVGPRGLRMDQTKWKRSLPDILHATDKGIVQMLMQDGLLPDWRGKTCPRCEKGKLRGWVQKPGDSSPKLRCNSRGCQVYFNPHHLHHLFTEGYGVAGSPLQTQAALLLLKINNIPNSTIHRLMHVNHKAIEDLDKRLALLRKEYVEEKEKEIVFGNGAAWQDVEADETTFDKKTITDVSELGNTKKPIEWEQWCGIVQRGKPESLVLHRLKPVRTDARAPGPGAVRKVEWRPLADHWLKNRKVVLHTGSAKSYRVRVAGVLHDRVVHCKKRVKVRGKWKWQAPRYVKVVEHKLPGTNKKIRVKAGTQVIDRCWRFLKERLSLNQNTKAGSSLLRSKLRSAQYQYWYKNADMWVATGSLCQWAAKRLMGKKIGKAMGKSIRLSIVALHSVDGVHQQFKELVKLAEELGSGAAGSKSQMELGWCGGLMRRNQDLFWEGPQADVTCHQRIRQGLSAGNDWVTLSFQWPAGCKRCAVLLALNIVALNIVVIVFQRPFLCQQLSAKSPGWTGRTINRTNPVSRVSQLENVSDTVTVRSVNPVDSEKRYFQSCLPQYFLDHLTKEFYNLAVRRRDGLDVFLETYISLWPTDGLVMFDIGAGCYASGSDSDSTLAIKFAKHFGCAKNRFFAFEPQPDVFMKTMQCLNKELFPDRFCVALENAAFSNVTSRLQLAGKANVASLTGHLAESGHKKHPAKADRDYAKSMQVMAWDVATYARLHNLAKIDLLKIDTEGHDFTVVQGALSMLRAKEIMVVVMEVSDKMNPDFWGASYQGGKPVFHSKHIAEPNVKSVWQFMLNLNYFGFWLGTKRLVPLSGACWDDRMEICGDPHGYLNSGICWFDIIFILNQGYGAKMINEILNSK
;
A
#
# COMPACT_ATOMS: atom_id res chain seq x y z
N MET A 1 -28.98 -42.78 50.46
CA MET A 1 -27.82 -41.99 50.94
C MET A 1 -26.78 -41.92 49.82
N ARG A 2 -26.30 -40.73 49.44
CA ARG A 2 -25.32 -40.56 48.34
C ARG A 2 -23.88 -40.70 48.89
N SER A 3 -23.08 -41.60 48.33
CA SER A 3 -21.68 -41.81 48.68
C SER A 3 -20.88 -40.51 48.52
N LYS A 4 -20.20 -40.08 49.60
CA LYS A 4 -19.31 -38.91 49.58
C LYS A 4 -18.02 -39.29 48.82
N PHE A 5 -17.66 -38.47 47.84
CA PHE A 5 -16.41 -38.58 47.08
C PHE A 5 -15.22 -38.31 48.02
N ASN A 6 -14.38 -39.33 48.25
CA ASN A 6 -13.14 -39.26 49.04
C ASN A 6 -11.92 -39.34 48.11
N PRO A 7 -11.26 -38.21 47.81
CA PRO A 7 -10.04 -38.21 46.99
C PRO A 7 -8.83 -38.63 47.84
N PHE A 8 -8.03 -39.57 47.32
CA PHE A 8 -6.75 -39.99 47.90
C PHE A 8 -5.61 -39.74 46.90
N PRO A 9 -4.46 -39.16 47.34
CA PRO A 9 -4.16 -38.74 48.71
C PRO A 9 -4.95 -37.50 49.14
N ALA A 10 -5.09 -37.34 50.46
CA ALA A 10 -5.81 -36.20 51.03
C ALA A 10 -5.16 -34.87 50.58
N PRO A 11 -5.95 -33.89 50.11
CA PRO A 11 -5.39 -32.64 49.60
C PRO A 11 -4.72 -31.83 50.71
N LYS A 12 -3.53 -31.30 50.42
CA LYS A 12 -2.74 -30.45 51.33
C LYS A 12 -3.56 -29.26 51.85
N LYS A 13 -3.37 -28.91 53.14
CA LYS A 13 -4.05 -27.79 53.84
C LYS A 13 -4.01 -26.52 52.99
N GLY A 14 -5.19 -25.98 52.66
CA GLY A 14 -5.36 -24.77 51.83
C GLY A 14 -6.06 -25.00 50.48
N ASN A 15 -6.12 -26.25 49.97
CA ASN A 15 -6.74 -26.58 48.68
C ASN A 15 -8.12 -27.29 48.64
N PRO A 16 -8.91 -27.44 49.74
CA PRO A 16 -10.15 -28.23 49.69
C PRO A 16 -11.24 -27.60 48.78
N ARG A 17 -11.19 -26.28 48.55
CA ARG A 17 -12.13 -25.58 47.63
C ARG A 17 -11.91 -25.90 46.16
N MET A 18 -10.74 -26.40 45.78
CA MET A 18 -10.45 -26.80 44.40
C MET A 18 -10.95 -28.21 44.10
N VAL A 19 -10.86 -29.11 45.08
CA VAL A 19 -11.20 -30.54 44.93
C VAL A 19 -12.71 -30.80 45.05
N LEU A 20 -13.45 -29.98 45.80
CA LEU A 20 -14.91 -30.08 45.95
C LEU A 20 -15.72 -29.42 44.81
N LYS A 21 -15.06 -28.77 43.84
CA LYS A 21 -15.76 -28.26 42.66
C LYS A 21 -16.03 -29.43 41.71
N ARG A 22 -17.32 -29.80 41.58
CA ARG A 22 -17.80 -30.66 40.48
C ARG A 22 -17.09 -30.30 39.17
N PRO A 23 -16.48 -31.26 38.45
CA PRO A 23 -15.84 -30.99 37.18
C PRO A 23 -16.86 -30.36 36.23
N ALA A 24 -16.42 -29.34 35.48
CA ALA A 24 -17.27 -28.57 34.58
C ALA A 24 -17.99 -29.42 33.52
N SER A 25 -17.52 -30.66 33.30
CA SER A 25 -18.08 -31.67 32.39
C SER A 25 -19.48 -32.18 32.77
N GLN A 26 -19.93 -32.01 34.03
CA GLN A 26 -21.25 -32.49 34.48
C GLN A 26 -22.34 -31.40 34.62
N LYS A 27 -22.13 -30.20 34.09
CA LYS A 27 -23.21 -29.20 34.02
C LYS A 27 -24.23 -29.65 32.96
N THR A 28 -25.43 -30.04 33.36
CA THR A 28 -26.56 -30.43 32.49
C THR A 28 -26.90 -29.41 31.38
N LYS A 29 -26.58 -28.12 31.56
CA LYS A 29 -26.67 -27.08 30.50
C LYS A 29 -25.62 -27.20 29.38
N ALA A 30 -24.48 -27.86 29.61
CA ALA A 30 -23.47 -28.10 28.58
C ALA A 30 -23.93 -29.18 27.58
N LYS A 31 -24.63 -30.22 28.06
CA LYS A 31 -25.18 -31.30 27.21
C LYS A 31 -26.22 -30.79 26.22
N SER A 32 -27.15 -29.90 26.62
CA SER A 32 -28.18 -29.39 25.70
C SER A 32 -27.62 -28.47 24.60
N TRP A 33 -26.55 -27.72 24.88
CA TRP A 33 -25.86 -26.88 23.89
C TRP A 33 -25.02 -27.71 22.90
N GLN A 34 -24.39 -28.79 23.37
CA GLN A 34 -23.63 -29.72 22.52
C GLN A 34 -24.55 -30.46 21.54
N ASN A 35 -25.78 -30.79 21.98
CA ASN A 35 -26.76 -31.52 21.16
C ASN A 35 -27.45 -30.68 20.07
N VAL A 36 -27.30 -29.35 20.08
CA VAL A 36 -27.83 -28.49 19.00
C VAL A 36 -26.72 -28.24 17.98
N PRO A 37 -26.82 -28.76 16.75
CA PRO A 37 -25.80 -28.51 15.73
C PRO A 37 -25.78 -27.03 15.32
N TYR A 38 -24.61 -26.53 14.93
CA TYR A 38 -24.47 -25.16 14.46
C TYR A 38 -24.89 -25.00 12.99
N THR A 39 -24.78 -26.08 12.21
CA THR A 39 -25.19 -26.21 10.80
C THR A 39 -26.24 -27.32 10.68
N ARG A 40 -27.31 -27.12 9.90
CA ARG A 40 -28.40 -28.12 9.73
C ARG A 40 -28.18 -29.13 8.61
N GLY A 41 -27.35 -28.80 7.62
CA GLY A 41 -26.96 -29.74 6.56
C GLY A 41 -25.69 -30.51 6.90
N ALA A 42 -25.35 -31.49 6.07
CA ALA A 42 -23.98 -31.97 5.98
C ALA A 42 -23.09 -30.74 5.73
N ALA A 43 -22.16 -30.48 6.64
CA ALA A 43 -21.14 -29.48 6.39
C ALA A 43 -20.22 -30.07 5.30
N ASP A 44 -19.95 -29.31 4.24
CA ASP A 44 -18.99 -29.73 3.19
C ASP A 44 -17.57 -29.94 3.76
N VAL A 45 -17.35 -29.52 5.00
CA VAL A 45 -16.14 -29.73 5.78
C VAL A 45 -16.48 -30.36 7.13
N GLY A 46 -15.72 -31.41 7.50
CA GLY A 46 -15.91 -32.12 8.77
C GLY A 46 -15.77 -31.22 10.03
N PRO A 47 -16.02 -31.76 11.23
CA PRO A 47 -16.11 -30.99 12.47
C PRO A 47 -14.87 -30.15 12.83
N ARG A 48 -13.69 -30.52 12.30
CA ARG A 48 -12.42 -29.80 12.49
C ARG A 48 -12.13 -28.75 11.42
N GLY A 49 -12.98 -28.62 10.38
CA GLY A 49 -12.66 -27.87 9.15
C GLY A 49 -11.60 -28.58 8.30
N LEU A 50 -11.35 -28.08 7.08
CA LEU A 50 -10.16 -28.46 6.31
C LEU A 50 -8.95 -27.71 6.90
N ARG A 51 -7.91 -28.44 7.31
CA ARG A 51 -6.62 -27.84 7.67
C ARG A 51 -5.87 -27.50 6.40
N MET A 52 -6.04 -26.27 5.91
CA MET A 52 -5.38 -25.80 4.69
C MET A 52 -3.86 -25.84 4.80
N ASP A 53 -3.31 -25.73 6.02
CA ASP A 53 -1.89 -25.94 6.35
C ASP A 53 -1.40 -27.38 6.10
N GLN A 54 -2.32 -28.36 6.04
CA GLN A 54 -2.04 -29.77 5.78
C GLN A 54 -2.47 -30.22 4.38
N THR A 55 -3.07 -29.32 3.60
CA THR A 55 -3.63 -29.64 2.29
C THR A 55 -2.62 -29.35 1.19
N LYS A 56 -2.18 -30.40 0.49
CA LYS A 56 -1.28 -30.25 -0.67
C LYS A 56 -2.06 -29.69 -1.85
N TRP A 57 -1.56 -28.59 -2.41
CA TRP A 57 -2.09 -28.04 -3.65
C TRP A 57 -1.58 -28.83 -4.85
N LYS A 58 -2.28 -28.75 -5.98
CA LYS A 58 -1.97 -29.45 -7.24
C LYS A 58 -0.58 -29.08 -7.76
N ARG A 59 -0.12 -27.85 -7.51
CA ARG A 59 1.19 -27.32 -7.91
C ARG A 59 1.89 -26.65 -6.74
N SER A 60 3.21 -26.82 -6.71
CA SER A 60 4.13 -26.10 -5.84
C SER A 60 4.95 -25.07 -6.61
N LEU A 61 5.61 -24.17 -5.90
CA LEU A 61 6.50 -23.16 -6.52
C LEU A 61 7.68 -23.81 -7.27
N PRO A 62 8.37 -24.84 -6.72
CA PRO A 62 9.40 -25.57 -7.46
C PRO A 62 8.88 -26.22 -8.75
N ASP A 63 7.67 -26.79 -8.74
CA ASP A 63 7.10 -27.41 -9.96
C ASP A 63 7.03 -26.39 -11.12
N ILE A 64 6.63 -25.15 -10.81
CA ILE A 64 6.48 -24.08 -11.79
C ILE A 64 7.84 -23.54 -12.24
N LEU A 65 8.77 -23.33 -11.30
CA LEU A 65 10.08 -22.72 -11.59
C LEU A 65 11.02 -23.66 -12.33
N HIS A 66 10.95 -24.96 -12.07
CA HIS A 66 11.76 -25.97 -12.77
C HIS A 66 11.14 -26.44 -14.09
N ALA A 67 9.95 -25.96 -14.45
CA ALA A 67 9.31 -26.33 -15.71
C ALA A 67 10.03 -25.70 -16.91
N THR A 68 10.37 -26.54 -17.90
CA THR A 68 10.85 -26.07 -19.21
C THR A 68 9.79 -25.21 -19.91
N ASP A 69 10.16 -24.39 -20.89
CA ASP A 69 9.21 -23.54 -21.62
C ASP A 69 8.05 -24.32 -22.25
N LYS A 70 8.30 -25.54 -22.71
CA LYS A 70 7.26 -26.46 -23.18
C LYS A 70 6.45 -27.05 -22.01
N GLY A 71 7.13 -27.43 -20.93
CA GLY A 71 6.53 -27.99 -19.72
C GLY A 71 5.55 -27.02 -19.05
N ILE A 72 5.90 -25.74 -18.92
CA ILE A 72 5.03 -24.74 -18.28
C ILE A 72 3.76 -24.51 -19.08
N VAL A 73 3.84 -24.47 -20.42
CA VAL A 73 2.67 -24.31 -21.29
C VAL A 73 1.73 -25.51 -21.14
N GLN A 74 2.27 -26.73 -21.17
CA GLN A 74 1.50 -27.95 -20.97
C GLN A 74 0.85 -28.00 -19.58
N MET A 75 1.60 -27.64 -18.54
CA MET A 75 1.12 -27.61 -17.16
C MET A 75 -0.04 -26.64 -17.00
N LEU A 76 0.11 -25.40 -17.48
CA LEU A 76 -0.94 -24.38 -17.37
C LEU A 76 -2.18 -24.71 -18.20
N MET A 77 -2.03 -25.38 -19.35
CA MET A 77 -3.18 -25.90 -20.11
C MET A 77 -3.91 -27.02 -19.37
N GLN A 78 -3.18 -28.00 -18.81
CA GLN A 78 -3.75 -29.10 -18.03
C GLN A 78 -4.47 -28.60 -16.77
N ASP A 79 -4.00 -27.49 -16.21
CA ASP A 79 -4.60 -26.86 -15.03
C ASP A 79 -5.72 -25.88 -15.40
N GLY A 80 -5.98 -25.64 -16.69
CA GLY A 80 -7.02 -24.74 -17.16
C GLY A 80 -6.67 -23.25 -17.07
N LEU A 81 -5.44 -22.91 -16.72
CA LEU A 81 -4.93 -21.54 -16.68
C LEU A 81 -4.61 -20.98 -18.06
N LEU A 82 -4.38 -21.84 -19.07
CA LEU A 82 -4.26 -21.41 -20.46
C LEU A 82 -5.36 -22.04 -21.34
N PRO A 83 -5.99 -21.27 -22.23
CA PRO A 83 -6.91 -21.80 -23.22
C PRO A 83 -6.18 -22.57 -24.33
N ASP A 84 -6.84 -23.58 -24.90
CA ASP A 84 -6.34 -24.26 -26.09
C ASP A 84 -6.79 -23.52 -27.35
N TRP A 85 -5.82 -22.83 -27.96
CA TRP A 85 -6.03 -22.06 -29.19
C TRP A 85 -5.88 -22.90 -30.47
N ARG A 86 -5.48 -24.18 -30.38
CA ARG A 86 -5.32 -25.03 -31.57
C ARG A 86 -6.64 -25.19 -32.32
N GLY A 87 -6.59 -25.07 -33.64
CA GLY A 87 -7.76 -25.14 -34.52
C GLY A 87 -8.68 -23.92 -34.45
N LYS A 88 -8.38 -22.91 -33.61
CA LYS A 88 -9.15 -21.66 -33.57
C LYS A 88 -8.76 -20.74 -34.73
N THR A 89 -9.69 -19.87 -35.12
CA THR A 89 -9.46 -18.88 -36.18
C THR A 89 -8.43 -17.85 -35.72
N CYS A 90 -7.47 -17.54 -36.59
CA CYS A 90 -6.40 -16.59 -36.34
C CYS A 90 -6.97 -15.18 -36.12
N PRO A 91 -6.65 -14.50 -35.00
CA PRO A 91 -7.20 -13.19 -34.70
C PRO A 91 -6.65 -12.07 -35.62
N ARG A 92 -5.52 -12.29 -36.32
CA ARG A 92 -4.94 -11.27 -37.21
C ARG A 92 -5.54 -11.27 -38.62
N CYS A 93 -5.72 -12.46 -39.21
CA CYS A 93 -6.20 -12.57 -40.60
C CYS A 93 -7.65 -13.03 -40.70
N GLU A 94 -8.27 -13.44 -39.59
CA GLU A 94 -9.66 -13.93 -39.48
C GLU A 94 -10.03 -15.13 -40.39
N LYS A 95 -9.07 -15.65 -41.17
CA LYS A 95 -9.27 -16.71 -42.16
C LYS A 95 -8.51 -17.99 -41.78
N GLY A 96 -7.22 -17.87 -41.47
CA GLY A 96 -6.37 -19.01 -41.13
C GLY A 96 -6.73 -19.64 -39.78
N LYS A 97 -6.35 -20.90 -39.58
CA LYS A 97 -6.44 -21.61 -38.30
C LYS A 97 -5.07 -21.66 -37.63
N LEU A 98 -5.04 -21.54 -36.31
CA LEU A 98 -3.84 -21.70 -35.50
C LEU A 98 -3.49 -23.20 -35.39
N ARG A 99 -2.32 -23.59 -35.93
CA ARG A 99 -1.79 -24.96 -35.86
C ARG A 99 -0.94 -25.17 -34.59
N GLY A 100 -0.57 -26.44 -34.37
CA GLY A 100 0.18 -26.91 -33.21
C GLY A 100 1.49 -26.17 -32.94
N TRP A 101 2.09 -26.49 -31.80
CA TRP A 101 3.26 -25.81 -31.26
C TRP A 101 4.47 -25.91 -32.20
N VAL A 102 4.84 -24.77 -32.80
CA VAL A 102 6.05 -24.64 -33.61
C VAL A 102 7.08 -23.90 -32.77
N GLN A 103 8.31 -24.41 -32.76
CA GLN A 103 9.45 -23.68 -32.22
C GLN A 103 9.92 -22.68 -33.28
N LYS A 104 9.88 -21.39 -32.95
CA LYS A 104 10.44 -20.36 -33.82
C LYS A 104 11.97 -20.37 -33.63
N PRO A 105 12.77 -20.32 -34.70
CA PRO A 105 14.22 -20.18 -34.57
C PRO A 105 14.58 -18.98 -33.70
N GLY A 106 15.44 -19.19 -32.70
CA GLY A 106 15.84 -18.17 -31.73
C GLY A 106 14.87 -17.91 -30.56
N ASP A 107 13.74 -18.60 -30.49
CA ASP A 107 12.82 -18.52 -29.35
C ASP A 107 12.74 -19.88 -28.64
N SER A 108 12.95 -19.88 -27.33
CA SER A 108 12.90 -21.08 -26.49
C SER A 108 11.44 -21.51 -26.20
N SER A 109 10.48 -20.58 -26.33
CA SER A 109 9.06 -20.84 -26.03
C SER A 109 8.25 -21.33 -27.23
N PRO A 110 7.38 -22.35 -27.05
CA PRO A 110 6.56 -22.86 -28.14
C PRO A 110 5.50 -21.83 -28.57
N LYS A 111 5.34 -21.63 -29.88
CA LYS A 111 4.36 -20.68 -30.46
C LYS A 111 3.28 -21.39 -31.27
N LEU A 112 2.15 -20.72 -31.45
CA LEU A 112 1.09 -21.14 -32.36
C LEU A 112 1.25 -20.42 -33.69
N ARG A 113 1.27 -21.16 -34.80
CA ARG A 113 1.43 -20.57 -36.15
C ARG A 113 0.12 -20.58 -36.93
N CYS A 114 -0.23 -19.46 -37.56
CA CYS A 114 -1.35 -19.38 -38.48
C CYS A 114 -1.07 -20.19 -39.75
N ASN A 115 -2.02 -21.02 -40.21
CA ASN A 115 -1.83 -21.84 -41.42
C ASN A 115 -2.15 -21.14 -42.74
N SER A 116 -2.73 -19.93 -42.72
CA SER A 116 -3.05 -19.20 -43.96
C SER A 116 -1.77 -18.74 -44.63
N ARG A 117 -1.59 -19.08 -45.92
CA ARG A 117 -0.38 -18.75 -46.70
C ARG A 117 -0.04 -17.26 -46.65
N GLY A 118 -1.04 -16.39 -46.67
CA GLY A 118 -0.86 -14.93 -46.58
C GLY A 118 -0.72 -14.34 -45.18
N CYS A 119 -0.65 -15.15 -44.11
CA CYS A 119 -0.50 -14.66 -42.74
C CYS A 119 0.71 -15.28 -42.05
N GLN A 120 0.70 -16.61 -41.82
CA GLN A 120 1.81 -17.34 -41.19
C GLN A 120 2.36 -16.78 -39.86
N VAL A 121 1.61 -15.88 -39.20
CA VAL A 121 2.02 -15.20 -37.97
C VAL A 121 2.05 -16.16 -36.78
N TYR A 122 3.00 -15.90 -35.87
CA TYR A 122 3.19 -16.62 -34.63
C TYR A 122 2.51 -15.90 -33.46
N PHE A 123 1.86 -16.66 -32.58
CA PHE A 123 1.21 -16.17 -31.36
C PHE A 123 1.77 -16.90 -30.13
N ASN A 124 1.83 -16.20 -29.00
CA ASN A 124 2.17 -16.83 -27.73
C ASN A 124 1.03 -17.73 -27.23
N PRO A 125 1.34 -18.77 -26.42
CA PRO A 125 0.32 -19.58 -25.73
C PRO A 125 -0.70 -18.76 -24.94
N HIS A 126 -0.24 -17.66 -24.34
CA HIS A 126 -1.02 -16.77 -23.47
C HIS A 126 -1.52 -15.51 -24.19
N HIS A 127 -1.61 -15.54 -25.54
CA HIS A 127 -2.15 -14.41 -26.30
C HIS A 127 -3.57 -14.06 -25.82
N LEU A 128 -3.82 -12.76 -25.60
CA LEU A 128 -5.08 -12.21 -25.06
C LEU A 128 -5.52 -12.84 -23.71
N HIS A 129 -4.58 -13.34 -22.90
CA HIS A 129 -4.92 -13.90 -21.61
C HIS A 129 -5.28 -12.82 -20.58
N HIS A 130 -6.28 -13.08 -19.73
CA HIS A 130 -6.74 -12.11 -18.73
C HIS A 130 -5.72 -11.86 -17.61
N LEU A 131 -4.84 -12.83 -17.33
CA LEU A 131 -3.86 -12.76 -16.24
C LEU A 131 -2.41 -12.71 -16.70
N PHE A 132 -2.10 -13.25 -17.88
CA PHE A 132 -0.72 -13.34 -18.37
C PHE A 132 -0.54 -12.36 -19.51
N THR A 133 0.55 -11.61 -19.48
CA THR A 133 0.88 -10.53 -20.43
C THR A 133 1.94 -10.99 -21.40
N GLU A 134 1.78 -10.58 -22.66
CA GLU A 134 2.84 -10.70 -23.66
C GLU A 134 3.87 -9.60 -23.44
N GLY A 135 5.15 -9.95 -23.42
CA GLY A 135 6.26 -9.00 -23.42
C GLY A 135 7.15 -9.23 -24.63
N TYR A 136 7.74 -8.17 -25.17
CA TYR A 136 8.73 -8.24 -26.25
C TYR A 136 10.10 -7.77 -25.71
N GLY A 137 11.17 -8.49 -26.07
CA GLY A 137 12.54 -8.16 -25.68
C GLY A 137 12.92 -8.47 -24.22
N VAL A 138 14.07 -7.95 -23.79
CA VAL A 138 14.68 -8.16 -22.45
C VAL A 138 13.83 -7.68 -21.28
N ALA A 139 12.81 -6.84 -21.52
CA ALA A 139 11.90 -6.33 -20.49
C ALA A 139 10.68 -7.24 -20.23
N GLY A 140 10.45 -8.27 -21.05
CA GLY A 140 9.32 -9.19 -20.89
C GLY A 140 9.56 -10.26 -19.82
N SER A 141 8.64 -10.44 -18.87
CA SER A 141 8.74 -11.52 -17.88
C SER A 141 8.36 -12.88 -18.47
N PRO A 142 9.19 -13.94 -18.32
CA PRO A 142 8.88 -15.29 -18.76
C PRO A 142 7.55 -15.81 -18.19
N LEU A 143 6.90 -16.72 -18.92
CA LEU A 143 5.62 -17.30 -18.50
C LEU A 143 5.73 -18.07 -17.18
N GLN A 144 6.85 -18.74 -16.94
CA GLN A 144 7.19 -19.37 -15.66
C GLN A 144 7.15 -18.38 -14.51
N THR A 145 7.82 -17.23 -14.68
CA THR A 145 7.84 -16.16 -13.70
C THR A 145 6.43 -15.64 -13.45
N GLN A 146 5.66 -15.35 -14.49
CA GLN A 146 4.28 -14.89 -14.34
C GLN A 146 3.38 -15.92 -13.62
N ALA A 147 3.54 -17.22 -13.92
CA ALA A 147 2.82 -18.30 -13.24
C ALA A 147 3.23 -18.46 -11.77
N ALA A 148 4.52 -18.30 -11.46
CA ALA A 148 5.04 -18.31 -10.10
C ALA A 148 4.49 -17.13 -9.28
N LEU A 149 4.46 -15.93 -9.88
CA LEU A 149 3.83 -14.76 -9.27
C LEU A 149 2.35 -15.02 -8.98
N LEU A 150 1.61 -15.63 -9.92
CA LEU A 150 0.22 -15.99 -9.71
C LEU A 150 0.08 -16.95 -8.52
N LEU A 151 0.89 -18.01 -8.45
CA LEU A 151 0.86 -18.98 -7.34
C LEU A 151 1.11 -18.30 -5.99
N LEU A 152 2.12 -17.43 -5.90
CA LEU A 152 2.42 -16.68 -4.69
C LEU A 152 1.28 -15.71 -4.32
N LYS A 153 0.69 -15.03 -5.30
CA LYS A 153 -0.44 -14.12 -5.08
C LYS A 153 -1.70 -14.82 -4.59
N ILE A 154 -2.03 -16.00 -5.12
CA ILE A 154 -3.20 -16.75 -4.63
C ILE A 154 -2.98 -17.40 -3.26
N ASN A 155 -1.72 -17.59 -2.85
CA ASN A 155 -1.31 -17.93 -1.48
C ASN A 155 -1.29 -16.70 -0.54
N ASN A 156 -1.74 -15.53 -1.00
CA ASN A 156 -1.81 -14.29 -0.24
C ASN A 156 -0.44 -13.81 0.28
N ILE A 157 0.64 -14.09 -0.45
CA ILE A 157 1.98 -13.56 -0.12
C ILE A 157 2.01 -12.05 -0.43
N PRO A 158 2.53 -11.20 0.48
CA PRO A 158 2.61 -9.76 0.26
C PRO A 158 3.46 -9.40 -0.97
N ASN A 159 3.07 -8.36 -1.71
CA ASN A 159 3.78 -7.93 -2.93
C ASN A 159 5.26 -7.65 -2.68
N SER A 160 5.61 -7.03 -1.54
CA SER A 160 6.99 -6.76 -1.13
C SER A 160 7.79 -8.04 -0.90
N THR A 161 7.16 -9.09 -0.39
CA THR A 161 7.81 -10.39 -0.18
C THR A 161 8.05 -11.08 -1.51
N ILE A 162 7.07 -11.06 -2.41
CA ILE A 162 7.23 -11.61 -3.77
C ILE A 162 8.33 -10.86 -4.52
N HIS A 163 8.37 -9.52 -4.44
CA HIS A 163 9.42 -8.70 -5.05
C HIS A 163 10.82 -9.13 -4.57
N ARG A 164 10.99 -9.30 -3.25
CA ARG A 164 12.27 -9.73 -2.66
C ARG A 164 12.65 -11.17 -3.01
N LEU A 165 11.70 -12.10 -2.97
CA LEU A 165 11.97 -13.52 -3.22
C LEU A 165 12.24 -13.83 -4.70
N MET A 166 11.56 -13.14 -5.61
CA MET A 166 11.59 -13.45 -7.04
C MET A 166 12.43 -12.45 -7.84
N HIS A 167 12.92 -11.37 -7.21
CA HIS A 167 13.60 -10.25 -7.87
C HIS A 167 12.81 -9.65 -9.05
N VAL A 168 11.46 -9.71 -9.00
CA VAL A 168 10.59 -9.14 -10.03
C VAL A 168 10.11 -7.76 -9.62
N ASN A 169 10.13 -6.78 -10.54
CA ASN A 169 9.64 -5.43 -10.31
C ASN A 169 8.23 -5.41 -9.68
N HIS A 170 8.06 -4.66 -8.59
CA HIS A 170 6.81 -4.54 -7.85
C HIS A 170 5.62 -4.09 -8.73
N LYS A 171 5.84 -3.32 -9.79
CA LYS A 171 4.79 -2.90 -10.75
C LYS A 171 4.17 -4.07 -11.49
N ALA A 172 4.97 -5.06 -11.89
CA ALA A 172 4.46 -6.26 -12.56
C ALA A 172 3.58 -7.10 -11.61
N ILE A 173 3.95 -7.14 -10.33
CA ILE A 173 3.19 -7.83 -9.27
C ILE A 173 1.86 -7.10 -9.01
N GLU A 174 1.88 -5.78 -8.91
CA GLU A 174 0.68 -4.95 -8.74
C GLU A 174 -0.27 -5.06 -9.94
N ASP A 175 0.26 -5.09 -11.16
CA ASP A 175 -0.53 -5.26 -12.36
C ASP A 175 -1.24 -6.63 -12.39
N LEU A 176 -0.51 -7.72 -12.08
CA LEU A 176 -1.11 -9.05 -11.96
C LEU A 176 -2.21 -9.09 -10.88
N ASP A 177 -1.97 -8.46 -9.71
CA ASP A 177 -2.94 -8.37 -8.61
C ASP A 177 -4.21 -7.62 -9.04
N LYS A 178 -4.07 -6.52 -9.78
CA LYS A 178 -5.20 -5.75 -10.34
C LYS A 178 -6.00 -6.59 -11.34
N ARG A 179 -5.33 -7.24 -12.30
CA ARG A 179 -5.97 -8.10 -13.31
C ARG A 179 -6.71 -9.28 -12.66
N LEU A 180 -6.09 -9.93 -11.68
CA LEU A 180 -6.70 -11.01 -10.91
C LEU A 180 -7.94 -10.53 -10.13
N ALA A 181 -7.86 -9.37 -9.49
CA ALA A 181 -8.98 -8.80 -8.75
C ALA A 181 -10.17 -8.44 -9.66
N LEU A 182 -9.90 -7.86 -10.83
CA LEU A 182 -10.93 -7.55 -11.83
C LEU A 182 -11.60 -8.82 -12.35
N LEU A 183 -10.82 -9.83 -12.72
CA LEU A 183 -11.34 -11.09 -13.23
C LEU A 183 -12.24 -11.80 -12.21
N ARG A 184 -11.79 -11.87 -10.94
CA ARG A 184 -12.58 -12.45 -9.85
C ARG A 184 -13.86 -11.65 -9.57
N LYS A 185 -13.80 -10.32 -9.64
CA LYS A 185 -14.98 -9.47 -9.49
C LYS A 185 -16.05 -9.81 -10.53
N GLU A 186 -15.69 -9.89 -11.81
CA GLU A 186 -16.66 -10.19 -12.86
C GLU A 186 -17.33 -11.56 -12.65
N TYR A 187 -16.53 -12.56 -12.27
CA TYR A 187 -17.04 -13.89 -11.95
C TYR A 187 -18.02 -13.87 -10.77
N VAL A 188 -17.64 -13.22 -9.67
CA VAL A 188 -18.47 -13.12 -8.46
C VAL A 188 -19.78 -12.39 -8.76
N GLU A 189 -19.74 -11.27 -9.47
CA GLU A 189 -20.96 -10.49 -9.78
C GLU A 189 -21.93 -11.24 -10.71
N GLU A 190 -21.43 -12.20 -11.50
CA GLU A 190 -22.25 -13.10 -12.31
C GLU A 190 -22.81 -14.25 -11.48
N LYS A 191 -21.95 -14.96 -10.75
CA LYS A 191 -22.32 -16.13 -9.96
C LYS A 191 -23.15 -15.83 -8.73
N GLU A 192 -23.01 -14.63 -8.16
CA GLU A 192 -23.81 -14.16 -7.03
C GLU A 192 -25.31 -14.15 -7.38
N LYS A 193 -25.68 -13.94 -8.64
CA LYS A 193 -27.08 -13.96 -9.11
C LYS A 193 -27.71 -15.35 -9.10
N GLU A 194 -26.88 -16.40 -9.15
CA GLU A 194 -27.32 -17.80 -9.11
C GLU A 194 -27.56 -18.28 -7.66
N ILE A 195 -27.15 -17.50 -6.66
CA ILE A 195 -27.26 -17.88 -5.25
C ILE A 195 -28.72 -17.80 -4.79
N VAL A 196 -29.17 -18.84 -4.09
CA VAL A 196 -30.48 -18.88 -3.47
C VAL A 196 -30.31 -19.32 -2.01
N PHE A 197 -30.76 -18.47 -1.08
CA PHE A 197 -30.83 -18.83 0.34
C PHE A 197 -32.08 -19.64 0.62
N GLY A 198 -31.94 -20.72 1.37
CA GLY A 198 -33.04 -21.65 1.58
C GLY A 198 -33.48 -22.35 0.29
N ASN A 199 -34.37 -23.32 0.42
CA ASN A 199 -34.95 -24.03 -0.73
C ASN A 199 -36.47 -24.14 -0.66
N GLY A 200 -37.11 -23.47 0.30
CA GLY A 200 -38.55 -23.55 0.53
C GLY A 200 -39.04 -24.92 1.04
N ALA A 201 -38.22 -25.97 0.98
CA ALA A 201 -38.54 -27.29 1.52
C ALA A 201 -38.27 -27.35 3.04
N ALA A 202 -37.07 -26.97 3.46
CA ALA A 202 -36.62 -27.05 4.86
C ALA A 202 -36.09 -25.70 5.39
N TRP A 203 -36.17 -25.51 6.70
CA TRP A 203 -35.64 -24.33 7.37
C TRP A 203 -34.11 -24.31 7.37
N GLN A 204 -33.51 -23.23 6.84
CA GLN A 204 -32.05 -23.06 6.77
C GLN A 204 -31.57 -21.91 7.65
N ASP A 205 -30.40 -22.08 8.30
CA ASP A 205 -29.79 -21.04 9.14
C ASP A 205 -28.92 -20.09 8.28
N VAL A 206 -29.27 -18.80 8.30
CA VAL A 206 -28.58 -17.74 7.54
C VAL A 206 -28.15 -16.64 8.50
N GLU A 207 -26.91 -16.18 8.36
CA GLU A 207 -26.38 -15.04 9.12
C GLU A 207 -26.35 -13.79 8.25
N ALA A 208 -26.68 -12.64 8.84
CA ALA A 208 -26.49 -11.34 8.21
C ALA A 208 -25.91 -10.34 9.21
N ASP A 209 -24.98 -9.53 8.72
CA ASP A 209 -24.32 -8.48 9.50
C ASP A 209 -23.76 -7.39 8.56
N GLU A 210 -23.34 -6.27 9.12
CA GLU A 210 -22.69 -5.18 8.41
C GLU A 210 -21.28 -4.89 8.93
N THR A 211 -20.36 -4.53 8.02
CA THR A 211 -19.04 -4.06 8.42
C THR A 211 -18.60 -2.86 7.61
N THR A 212 -17.72 -2.06 8.21
CA THR A 212 -17.09 -0.90 7.58
C THR A 212 -15.66 -1.25 7.20
N PHE A 213 -15.26 -0.88 5.98
CA PHE A 213 -13.93 -1.14 5.43
C PHE A 213 -13.06 0.11 5.37
N ASP A 214 -13.64 1.26 5.02
CA ASP A 214 -12.89 2.50 4.87
C ASP A 214 -13.80 3.73 5.06
N LYS A 215 -13.22 4.93 5.14
CA LYS A 215 -13.91 6.21 5.15
C LYS A 215 -13.22 7.24 4.25
N LYS A 216 -13.99 8.13 3.65
CA LYS A 216 -13.50 9.27 2.85
C LYS A 216 -14.04 10.56 3.46
N THR A 217 -13.15 11.52 3.66
CA THR A 217 -13.55 12.90 3.95
C THR A 217 -13.85 13.60 2.62
N ILE A 218 -15.05 14.13 2.47
CA ILE A 218 -15.41 14.98 1.34
C ILE A 218 -15.03 16.41 1.71
N THR A 219 -14.21 17.04 0.86
CA THR A 219 -13.68 18.40 1.07
C THR A 219 -14.32 19.42 0.13
N ASP A 220 -15.00 18.97 -0.92
CA ASP A 220 -15.68 19.82 -1.88
C ASP A 220 -17.05 20.27 -1.32
N VAL A 221 -17.22 21.57 -1.16
CA VAL A 221 -18.44 22.20 -0.59
C VAL A 221 -19.65 21.94 -1.49
N SER A 222 -19.45 21.81 -2.81
CA SER A 222 -20.53 21.54 -3.77
C SER A 222 -21.11 20.12 -3.61
N GLU A 223 -20.28 19.13 -3.27
CA GLU A 223 -20.72 17.76 -2.99
C GLU A 223 -21.30 17.59 -1.59
N LEU A 224 -21.05 18.53 -0.66
CA LEU A 224 -21.38 18.36 0.76
C LEU A 224 -22.87 18.47 1.05
N GLY A 225 -23.58 19.41 0.42
CA GLY A 225 -24.98 19.77 0.71
C GLY A 225 -25.24 20.27 2.14
N ASN A 226 -24.54 19.75 3.14
CA ASN A 226 -24.54 20.13 4.55
C ASN A 226 -23.09 20.04 5.09
N THR A 227 -22.51 21.19 5.42
CA THR A 227 -21.10 21.37 5.83
C THR A 227 -20.72 20.62 7.12
N LYS A 228 -21.70 20.15 7.92
CA LYS A 228 -21.46 19.54 9.23
C LYS A 228 -21.07 18.05 9.17
N LYS A 229 -21.37 17.34 8.07
CA LYS A 229 -21.20 15.88 7.96
C LYS A 229 -20.30 15.49 6.78
N PRO A 230 -18.98 15.72 6.88
CA PRO A 230 -18.06 15.53 5.76
C PRO A 230 -17.66 14.07 5.50
N ILE A 231 -17.97 13.13 6.40
CA ILE A 231 -17.47 11.75 6.28
C ILE A 231 -18.43 10.84 5.52
N GLU A 232 -17.95 10.25 4.44
CA GLU A 232 -18.56 9.14 3.72
C GLU A 232 -17.92 7.82 4.13
N TRP A 233 -18.74 6.78 4.33
CA TRP A 233 -18.27 5.47 4.79
C TRP A 233 -18.42 4.40 3.72
N GLU A 234 -17.40 3.56 3.57
CA GLU A 234 -17.48 2.33 2.80
C GLU A 234 -17.99 1.19 3.69
N GLN A 235 -19.32 1.08 3.79
CA GLN A 235 -20.00 0.05 4.58
C GLN A 235 -20.63 -1.01 3.66
N TRP A 236 -20.56 -2.28 4.07
CA TRP A 236 -21.10 -3.41 3.32
C TRP A 236 -21.93 -4.31 4.25
N CYS A 237 -23.05 -4.82 3.74
CA CYS A 237 -23.86 -5.86 4.36
C CYS A 237 -23.53 -7.20 3.70
N GLY A 238 -23.36 -8.23 4.51
CA GLY A 238 -23.09 -9.58 4.05
C GLY A 238 -24.16 -10.53 4.54
N ILE A 239 -24.56 -11.46 3.68
CA ILE A 239 -25.52 -12.52 4.01
C ILE A 239 -24.87 -13.86 3.63
N VAL A 240 -24.89 -14.83 4.53
CA VAL A 240 -24.26 -16.14 4.30
C VAL A 240 -25.05 -17.25 4.96
N GLN A 241 -25.25 -18.36 4.25
CA GLN A 241 -25.83 -19.57 4.82
C GLN A 241 -24.75 -20.33 5.61
N ARG A 242 -25.10 -20.75 6.83
CA ARG A 242 -24.16 -21.50 7.67
C ARG A 242 -23.73 -22.80 7.00
N GLY A 243 -22.42 -23.04 6.99
CA GLY A 243 -21.83 -24.24 6.40
C GLY A 243 -21.59 -24.16 4.89
N LYS A 244 -22.02 -23.09 4.20
CA LYS A 244 -21.87 -22.90 2.75
C LYS A 244 -21.14 -21.59 2.44
N PRO A 245 -19.81 -21.53 2.53
CA PRO A 245 -19.04 -20.30 2.28
C PRO A 245 -19.33 -19.65 0.92
N GLU A 246 -19.59 -20.44 -0.11
CA GLU A 246 -19.95 -20.06 -1.47
C GLU A 246 -21.31 -19.35 -1.59
N SER A 247 -22.14 -19.39 -0.54
CA SER A 247 -23.39 -18.62 -0.46
C SER A 247 -23.21 -17.18 0.00
N LEU A 248 -21.99 -16.75 0.36
CA LEU A 248 -21.74 -15.39 0.81
C LEU A 248 -22.07 -14.39 -0.31
N VAL A 249 -23.04 -13.50 -0.06
CA VAL A 249 -23.32 -12.33 -0.90
C VAL A 249 -22.92 -11.06 -0.19
N LEU A 250 -22.43 -10.07 -0.94
CA LEU A 250 -21.99 -8.78 -0.40
C LEU A 250 -22.73 -7.62 -1.09
N HIS A 251 -23.33 -6.74 -0.28
CA HIS A 251 -24.02 -5.55 -0.76
C HIS A 251 -23.39 -4.29 -0.18
N ARG A 252 -22.97 -3.39 -1.07
CA ARG A 252 -22.50 -2.06 -0.68
C ARG A 252 -23.69 -1.26 -0.15
N LEU A 253 -23.56 -0.78 1.09
CA LEU A 253 -24.53 0.10 1.72
C LEU A 253 -24.23 1.56 1.37
N LYS A 254 -25.20 2.44 1.61
CA LYS A 254 -25.06 3.88 1.43
C LYS A 254 -25.47 4.57 2.74
N PRO A 255 -24.67 4.41 3.82
CA PRO A 255 -24.99 5.01 5.09
C PRO A 255 -25.06 6.54 4.99
N VAL A 256 -25.76 7.17 5.95
CA VAL A 256 -25.77 8.63 6.05
C VAL A 256 -24.36 9.11 6.36
N ARG A 257 -23.97 10.24 5.76
CA ARG A 257 -22.71 10.91 6.12
C ARG A 257 -22.71 11.30 7.59
N THR A 258 -21.54 11.33 8.19
CA THR A 258 -21.38 11.65 9.62
C THR A 258 -20.40 12.78 9.85
N ASP A 259 -20.40 13.28 11.09
CA ASP A 259 -19.42 14.25 11.55
C ASP A 259 -18.01 13.64 11.56
N ALA A 260 -16.97 14.48 11.50
CA ALA A 260 -15.57 14.07 11.37
C ALA A 260 -15.08 13.10 12.47
N ARG A 261 -15.61 13.25 13.69
CA ARG A 261 -15.24 12.46 14.88
C ARG A 261 -16.18 11.28 15.15
N ALA A 262 -17.12 10.98 14.26
CA ALA A 262 -18.05 9.88 14.48
C ALA A 262 -17.30 8.53 14.51
N PRO A 263 -17.63 7.63 15.46
CA PRO A 263 -16.96 6.33 15.59
C PRO A 263 -17.30 5.36 14.44
N GLY A 264 -18.32 5.67 13.64
CA GLY A 264 -18.77 4.86 12.51
C GLY A 264 -20.06 5.41 11.89
N PRO A 265 -20.55 4.82 10.79
CA PRO A 265 -21.80 5.21 10.11
C PRO A 265 -23.07 4.89 10.93
N GLY A 266 -22.93 4.23 12.08
CA GLY A 266 -24.03 3.64 12.82
C GLY A 266 -24.47 2.28 12.29
N ALA A 267 -25.53 1.75 12.88
CA ALA A 267 -26.10 0.46 12.48
C ALA A 267 -26.82 0.55 11.13
N VAL A 268 -26.90 -0.57 10.41
CA VAL A 268 -27.65 -0.65 9.13
C VAL A 268 -29.07 -0.09 9.29
N ARG A 269 -29.55 0.69 8.32
CA ARG A 269 -30.88 1.30 8.38
C ARG A 269 -31.96 0.39 7.78
N LYS A 270 -33.20 0.56 8.23
CA LYS A 270 -34.36 -0.19 7.71
C LYS A 270 -34.54 -0.01 6.20
N VAL A 271 -34.30 1.19 5.68
CA VAL A 271 -34.41 1.51 4.25
C VAL A 271 -33.37 0.79 3.40
N GLU A 272 -32.23 0.42 3.97
CA GLU A 272 -31.17 -0.34 3.30
C GLU A 272 -31.38 -1.85 3.46
N TRP A 273 -31.78 -2.29 4.66
CA TRP A 273 -31.97 -3.72 4.96
C TRP A 273 -33.23 -4.32 4.32
N ARG A 274 -34.36 -3.62 4.35
CA ARG A 274 -35.65 -4.18 3.88
C ARG A 274 -35.58 -4.69 2.43
N PRO A 275 -35.05 -3.93 1.44
CA PRO A 275 -34.96 -4.42 0.06
C PRO A 275 -34.08 -5.67 -0.06
N LEU A 276 -32.96 -5.72 0.68
CA LEU A 276 -32.06 -6.87 0.68
C LEU A 276 -32.74 -8.11 1.27
N ALA A 277 -33.43 -7.95 2.41
CA ALA A 277 -34.13 -9.04 3.06
C ALA A 277 -35.29 -9.58 2.20
N ASP A 278 -36.04 -8.69 1.55
CA ASP A 278 -37.13 -9.08 0.66
C ASP A 278 -36.61 -9.81 -0.60
N HIS A 279 -35.48 -9.39 -1.15
CA HIS A 279 -34.88 -10.03 -2.32
C HIS A 279 -34.31 -11.42 -2.00
N TRP A 280 -33.53 -11.53 -0.92
CA TRP A 280 -32.75 -12.73 -0.63
C TRP A 280 -33.48 -13.77 0.24
N LEU A 281 -34.36 -13.35 1.16
CA LEU A 281 -34.85 -14.21 2.25
C LEU A 281 -36.36 -14.50 2.19
N LYS A 282 -37.13 -13.65 1.51
CA LYS A 282 -38.60 -13.73 1.51
C LYS A 282 -39.08 -15.07 0.94
N ASN A 283 -39.96 -15.72 1.71
CA ASN A 283 -40.59 -17.00 1.37
C ASN A 283 -39.61 -18.16 1.14
N ARG A 284 -38.42 -18.11 1.75
CA ARG A 284 -37.38 -19.14 1.59
C ARG A 284 -37.27 -20.16 2.73
N LYS A 285 -38.09 -20.04 3.78
CA LYS A 285 -37.97 -20.78 5.06
C LYS A 285 -36.58 -20.59 5.67
N VAL A 286 -36.28 -19.37 6.11
CA VAL A 286 -34.97 -19.02 6.67
C VAL A 286 -35.08 -18.72 8.16
N VAL A 287 -34.17 -19.27 8.96
CA VAL A 287 -33.86 -18.78 10.30
C VAL A 287 -32.72 -17.77 10.16
N LEU A 288 -33.04 -16.50 10.28
CA LEU A 288 -32.11 -15.39 10.16
C LEU A 288 -31.49 -15.07 11.53
N HIS A 289 -30.18 -15.08 11.58
CA HIS A 289 -29.36 -14.76 12.73
C HIS A 289 -28.64 -13.43 12.51
N THR A 290 -28.85 -12.45 13.39
CA THR A 290 -28.22 -11.13 13.25
C THR A 290 -27.67 -10.58 14.56
N GLY A 291 -26.91 -9.49 14.46
CA GLY A 291 -26.63 -8.62 15.59
C GLY A 291 -27.87 -7.91 16.14
N SER A 292 -27.67 -7.03 17.12
CA SER A 292 -28.76 -6.36 17.84
C SER A 292 -29.36 -5.12 17.16
N ALA A 293 -28.91 -4.76 15.95
CA ALA A 293 -29.43 -3.61 15.22
C ALA A 293 -30.96 -3.69 15.05
N LYS A 294 -31.64 -2.56 15.27
CA LYS A 294 -33.11 -2.50 15.23
C LYS A 294 -33.67 -2.85 13.84
N SER A 295 -32.95 -2.50 12.78
CA SER A 295 -33.36 -2.70 11.39
C SER A 295 -33.54 -4.17 11.02
N TYR A 296 -32.76 -5.09 11.59
CA TYR A 296 -32.91 -6.52 11.34
C TYR A 296 -34.24 -7.11 11.86
N ARG A 297 -34.94 -6.42 12.78
CA ARG A 297 -36.21 -6.89 13.37
C ARG A 297 -37.41 -6.78 12.43
N VAL A 298 -37.20 -6.26 11.24
CA VAL A 298 -38.24 -6.14 10.22
C VAL A 298 -38.82 -7.52 9.91
N ARG A 299 -40.15 -7.65 9.99
CA ARG A 299 -40.85 -8.90 9.67
C ARG A 299 -40.82 -9.17 8.18
N VAL A 300 -40.24 -10.30 7.78
CA VAL A 300 -40.19 -10.78 6.39
C VAL A 300 -40.93 -12.11 6.31
N ALA A 301 -41.77 -12.27 5.29
CA ALA A 301 -42.56 -13.49 5.11
C ALA A 301 -41.64 -14.71 4.93
N GLY A 302 -41.96 -15.82 5.58
CA GLY A 302 -41.14 -17.04 5.53
C GLY A 302 -39.78 -16.95 6.23
N VAL A 303 -39.57 -15.96 7.12
CA VAL A 303 -38.34 -15.78 7.88
C VAL A 303 -38.61 -15.79 9.39
N LEU A 304 -37.89 -16.62 10.13
CA LEU A 304 -37.80 -16.59 11.59
C LEU A 304 -36.55 -15.80 11.97
N HIS A 305 -36.66 -14.85 12.91
CA HIS A 305 -35.53 -13.99 13.28
C HIS A 305 -35.09 -14.25 14.72
N ASP A 306 -33.78 -14.43 14.91
CA ASP A 306 -33.14 -14.31 16.22
C ASP A 306 -31.98 -13.31 16.21
N ARG A 307 -31.56 -12.94 17.41
CA ARG A 307 -30.43 -12.04 17.59
C ARG A 307 -29.65 -12.33 18.84
N VAL A 308 -28.41 -11.88 18.83
CA VAL A 308 -27.55 -11.83 20.00
C VAL A 308 -27.18 -10.38 20.31
N VAL A 309 -27.04 -10.06 21.60
CA VAL A 309 -26.61 -8.74 22.06
C VAL A 309 -25.18 -8.87 22.58
N HIS A 310 -24.23 -8.29 21.84
CA HIS A 310 -22.80 -8.29 22.17
C HIS A 310 -22.44 -7.15 23.13
N CYS A 311 -23.14 -7.03 24.26
CA CYS A 311 -22.84 -6.04 25.28
C CYS A 311 -22.46 -6.70 26.61
N LYS A 312 -21.49 -6.09 27.31
CA LYS A 312 -21.30 -6.35 28.74
C LYS A 312 -22.55 -5.86 29.45
N LYS A 313 -23.20 -6.73 30.22
CA LYS A 313 -24.39 -6.35 30.98
C LYS A 313 -24.04 -6.22 32.45
N ARG A 314 -24.31 -5.06 33.04
CA ARG A 314 -24.23 -4.91 34.50
C ARG A 314 -25.47 -5.57 35.10
N VAL A 315 -25.27 -6.61 35.90
CA VAL A 315 -26.36 -7.39 36.51
C VAL A 315 -26.14 -7.50 38.01
N LYS A 316 -27.22 -7.41 38.78
CA LYS A 316 -27.19 -7.63 40.24
C LYS A 316 -27.22 -9.13 40.49
N VAL A 317 -26.12 -9.68 41.00
CA VAL A 317 -25.98 -11.11 41.31
C VAL A 317 -25.77 -11.23 42.81
N ARG A 318 -26.78 -11.76 43.52
CA ARG A 318 -26.79 -11.88 44.99
C ARG A 318 -26.53 -10.53 45.67
N GLY A 319 -27.32 -9.52 45.33
CA GLY A 319 -27.21 -8.18 45.91
C GLY A 319 -26.07 -7.30 45.37
N LYS A 320 -25.00 -7.87 44.79
CA LYS A 320 -23.85 -7.11 44.29
C LYS A 320 -23.90 -6.91 42.77
N TRP A 321 -23.57 -5.70 42.31
CA TRP A 321 -23.46 -5.39 40.89
C TRP A 321 -22.20 -6.04 40.30
N LYS A 322 -22.37 -6.86 39.27
CA LYS A 322 -21.25 -7.47 38.54
C LYS A 322 -21.41 -7.23 37.04
N TRP A 323 -20.28 -7.00 36.37
CA TRP A 323 -20.22 -7.00 34.91
C TRP A 323 -20.22 -8.43 34.40
N GLN A 324 -21.29 -8.81 33.69
CA GLN A 324 -21.36 -10.10 33.01
C GLN A 324 -20.79 -9.96 31.60
N ALA A 325 -19.89 -10.87 31.25
CA ALA A 325 -19.32 -10.97 29.91
C ALA A 325 -20.43 -11.12 28.83
N PRO A 326 -20.23 -10.57 27.63
CA PRO A 326 -21.19 -10.70 26.54
C PRO A 326 -21.40 -12.18 26.18
N ARG A 327 -22.64 -12.53 25.85
CA ARG A 327 -22.96 -13.85 25.29
C ARG A 327 -22.84 -13.75 23.79
N TYR A 328 -21.99 -14.57 23.17
CA TYR A 328 -21.82 -14.60 21.72
C TYR A 328 -22.78 -15.58 21.04
N VAL A 329 -23.12 -16.68 21.71
CA VAL A 329 -24.07 -17.69 21.20
C VAL A 329 -25.16 -17.92 22.25
N LYS A 330 -26.41 -18.08 21.81
CA LYS A 330 -27.53 -18.48 22.65
C LYS A 330 -28.36 -19.56 21.95
N VAL A 331 -28.78 -20.61 22.66
CA VAL A 331 -29.77 -21.55 22.11
C VAL A 331 -31.16 -20.89 22.18
N VAL A 332 -31.84 -20.80 21.05
CA VAL A 332 -33.19 -20.24 20.91
C VAL A 332 -34.11 -21.31 20.35
N GLU A 333 -35.37 -21.29 20.77
CA GLU A 333 -36.42 -22.18 20.28
C GLU A 333 -37.46 -21.34 19.54
N HIS A 334 -37.78 -21.70 18.30
CA HIS A 334 -38.80 -21.06 17.49
C HIS A 334 -39.94 -22.02 17.20
N LYS A 335 -41.18 -21.52 17.27
CA LYS A 335 -42.36 -22.25 16.76
C LYS A 335 -42.43 -22.07 15.24
N LEU A 336 -42.56 -23.16 14.50
CA LEU A 336 -42.65 -23.10 13.04
C LEU A 336 -44.04 -22.59 12.61
N PRO A 337 -44.14 -21.62 11.70
CA PRO A 337 -45.41 -21.13 11.16
C PRO A 337 -46.29 -22.26 10.63
N GLY A 338 -47.59 -22.22 10.94
CA GLY A 338 -48.56 -23.20 10.48
C GLY A 338 -48.45 -24.60 11.13
N THR A 339 -47.57 -24.79 12.12
CA THR A 339 -47.44 -26.09 12.81
C THR A 339 -47.23 -25.91 14.32
N ASN A 340 -47.39 -26.98 15.10
CA ASN A 340 -46.99 -27.02 16.51
C ASN A 340 -45.54 -27.48 16.71
N LYS A 341 -44.80 -27.75 15.63
CA LYS A 341 -43.40 -28.17 15.69
C LYS A 341 -42.51 -26.99 16.10
N LYS A 342 -41.46 -27.29 16.85
CA LYS A 342 -40.47 -26.32 17.31
C LYS A 342 -39.09 -26.64 16.75
N ILE A 343 -38.32 -25.62 16.45
CA ILE A 343 -36.93 -25.74 15.99
C ILE A 343 -35.99 -25.07 16.98
N ARG A 344 -34.95 -25.80 17.42
CA ARG A 344 -33.88 -25.26 18.27
C ARG A 344 -32.68 -24.85 17.41
N VAL A 345 -32.20 -23.63 17.62
CA VAL A 345 -31.14 -22.99 16.84
C VAL A 345 -30.07 -22.42 17.77
N LYS A 346 -28.84 -22.28 17.28
CA LYS A 346 -27.80 -21.48 17.94
C LYS A 346 -27.83 -20.06 17.35
N ALA A 347 -28.43 -19.10 18.06
CA ALA A 347 -28.42 -17.69 17.67
C ALA A 347 -27.01 -17.09 17.76
N GLY A 348 -26.63 -16.26 16.78
CA GLY A 348 -25.34 -15.56 16.71
C GLY A 348 -24.80 -15.39 15.29
N THR A 349 -23.82 -14.49 15.11
CA THR A 349 -23.23 -14.09 13.82
C THR A 349 -21.80 -14.60 13.61
N GLN A 350 -21.42 -15.75 14.20
CA GLN A 350 -20.02 -16.19 14.21
C GLN A 350 -19.43 -16.48 12.82
N VAL A 351 -20.24 -16.90 11.86
CA VAL A 351 -19.76 -17.22 10.50
C VAL A 351 -19.53 -15.94 9.71
N ILE A 352 -20.46 -14.98 9.76
CA ILE A 352 -20.31 -13.70 9.07
C ILE A 352 -19.24 -12.82 9.74
N ASP A 353 -19.10 -12.83 11.07
CA ASP A 353 -18.01 -12.14 11.79
C ASP A 353 -16.63 -12.65 11.34
N ARG A 354 -16.49 -13.98 11.21
CA ARG A 354 -15.25 -14.61 10.70
C ARG A 354 -15.03 -14.31 9.22
N CYS A 355 -16.11 -14.20 8.43
CA CYS A 355 -16.03 -13.74 7.06
C CYS A 355 -15.48 -12.32 6.98
N TRP A 356 -15.98 -11.38 7.79
CA TRP A 356 -15.48 -10.01 7.80
C TRP A 356 -14.00 -9.94 8.14
N ARG A 357 -13.55 -10.71 9.12
CA ARG A 357 -12.13 -10.84 9.43
C ARG A 357 -11.33 -11.36 8.23
N PHE A 358 -11.79 -12.44 7.60
CA PHE A 358 -11.15 -13.04 6.42
C PHE A 358 -11.01 -12.06 5.25
N LEU A 359 -12.05 -11.26 4.99
CA LEU A 359 -12.04 -10.26 3.93
C LEU A 359 -11.07 -9.12 4.27
N LYS A 360 -11.11 -8.60 5.50
CA LYS A 360 -10.21 -7.51 5.95
C LYS A 360 -8.73 -7.90 5.89
N GLU A 361 -8.39 -9.13 6.26
CA GLU A 361 -7.01 -9.66 6.18
C GLU A 361 -6.45 -9.71 4.74
N ARG A 362 -7.31 -9.64 3.71
CA ARG A 362 -6.93 -9.68 2.28
C ARG A 362 -6.96 -8.33 1.59
N LEU A 363 -7.33 -7.27 2.30
CA LEU A 363 -7.40 -5.92 1.75
C LEU A 363 -6.18 -5.12 2.18
N SER A 364 -5.32 -4.80 1.22
CA SER A 364 -4.28 -3.78 1.40
C SER A 364 -4.91 -2.41 1.12
N LEU A 365 -5.35 -1.70 2.17
CA LEU A 365 -5.84 -0.33 2.03
C LEU A 365 -4.65 0.60 1.75
N ASN A 366 -4.75 1.40 0.69
CA ASN A 366 -3.74 2.37 0.27
C ASN A 366 -4.42 3.54 -0.47
N GLN A 367 -3.67 4.56 -0.89
CA GLN A 367 -4.20 5.76 -1.56
C GLN A 367 -5.09 5.44 -2.79
N ASN A 368 -4.81 4.35 -3.50
CA ASN A 368 -5.56 3.91 -4.69
C ASN A 368 -6.79 3.04 -4.34
N THR A 369 -6.85 2.53 -3.12
CA THR A 369 -7.88 1.61 -2.61
C THR A 369 -8.68 2.33 -1.51
N LYS A 370 -9.24 3.49 -1.84
CA LYS A 370 -10.04 4.33 -0.92
C LYS A 370 -11.55 4.07 -1.03
N ALA A 371 -12.32 4.51 -0.04
CA ALA A 371 -13.79 4.48 -0.06
C ALA A 371 -14.33 5.05 -1.38
N GLY A 372 -15.30 4.36 -1.97
CA GLY A 372 -15.86 4.70 -3.28
C GLY A 372 -15.04 4.29 -4.51
N SER A 373 -13.77 3.90 -4.35
CA SER A 373 -12.94 3.51 -5.51
C SER A 373 -13.41 2.20 -6.15
N SER A 374 -13.29 2.12 -7.48
CA SER A 374 -13.54 0.89 -8.24
C SER A 374 -12.58 -0.22 -7.83
N LEU A 375 -11.33 0.13 -7.46
CA LEU A 375 -10.30 -0.80 -7.02
C LEU A 375 -10.64 -1.44 -5.67
N LEU A 376 -11.12 -0.67 -4.69
CA LEU A 376 -11.57 -1.23 -3.40
C LEU A 376 -12.71 -2.22 -3.61
N ARG A 377 -13.69 -1.88 -4.46
CA ARG A 377 -14.76 -2.81 -4.84
C ARG A 377 -14.22 -4.09 -5.50
N SER A 378 -13.29 -3.97 -6.44
CA SER A 378 -12.68 -5.13 -7.09
C SER A 378 -11.92 -6.01 -6.11
N LYS A 379 -11.16 -5.43 -5.18
CA LYS A 379 -10.46 -6.18 -4.13
C LYS A 379 -11.42 -6.86 -3.15
N LEU A 380 -12.50 -6.19 -2.75
CA LEU A 380 -13.55 -6.78 -1.90
C LEU A 380 -14.21 -7.98 -2.58
N ARG A 381 -14.59 -7.85 -3.86
CA ARG A 381 -15.17 -8.96 -4.63
C ARG A 381 -14.14 -10.08 -4.89
N SER A 382 -12.86 -9.74 -5.08
CA SER A 382 -11.77 -10.73 -5.14
C SER A 382 -11.58 -11.49 -3.84
N ALA A 383 -11.71 -10.83 -2.69
CA ALA A 383 -11.67 -11.48 -1.38
C ALA A 383 -12.92 -12.34 -1.13
N GLN A 384 -14.09 -11.94 -1.63
CA GLN A 384 -15.32 -12.76 -1.63
C GLN A 384 -15.12 -14.05 -2.42
N TYR A 385 -14.53 -13.98 -3.62
CA TYR A 385 -14.14 -15.16 -4.39
C TYR A 385 -13.24 -16.10 -3.57
N GLN A 386 -12.21 -15.55 -2.93
CA GLN A 386 -11.33 -16.36 -2.08
C GLN A 386 -12.07 -16.99 -0.90
N TYR A 387 -13.10 -16.32 -0.36
CA TYR A 387 -13.91 -16.88 0.73
C TYR A 387 -14.79 -18.04 0.26
N TRP A 388 -15.39 -17.93 -0.93
CA TRP A 388 -16.17 -19.01 -1.56
C TRP A 388 -15.35 -20.29 -1.70
N TYR A 389 -14.08 -20.15 -2.10
CA TYR A 389 -13.16 -21.27 -2.32
C TYR A 389 -12.13 -21.47 -1.18
N LYS A 390 -12.40 -20.96 0.03
CA LYS A 390 -11.42 -20.97 1.14
C LYS A 390 -11.00 -22.37 1.62
N ASN A 391 -11.81 -23.38 1.32
CA ASN A 391 -11.57 -24.79 1.65
C ASN A 391 -11.21 -25.62 0.41
N ALA A 392 -10.82 -24.97 -0.68
CA ALA A 392 -10.45 -25.61 -1.93
C ALA A 392 -9.04 -25.18 -2.35
N ASP A 393 -8.44 -25.93 -3.27
CA ASP A 393 -7.20 -25.52 -3.91
C ASP A 393 -7.47 -24.29 -4.80
N MET A 394 -6.90 -23.16 -4.40
CA MET A 394 -7.09 -21.88 -5.09
C MET A 394 -6.44 -21.86 -6.47
N TRP A 395 -5.43 -22.70 -6.73
CA TRP A 395 -4.81 -22.83 -8.06
C TRP A 395 -5.80 -23.45 -9.03
N VAL A 396 -6.42 -24.55 -8.64
CA VAL A 396 -7.45 -25.25 -9.43
C VAL A 396 -8.69 -24.37 -9.62
N ALA A 397 -9.13 -23.67 -8.56
CA ALA A 397 -10.22 -22.71 -8.67
C ALA A 397 -9.88 -21.59 -9.69
N THR A 398 -8.65 -21.07 -9.65
CA THR A 398 -8.20 -20.02 -10.58
C THR A 398 -8.11 -20.54 -12.03
N GLY A 399 -7.76 -21.80 -12.24
CA GLY A 399 -7.87 -22.45 -13.55
C GLY A 399 -9.31 -22.47 -14.07
N SER A 400 -10.27 -22.87 -13.24
CA SER A 400 -11.70 -22.85 -13.59
C SER A 400 -12.20 -21.43 -13.92
N LEU A 401 -11.72 -20.42 -13.19
CA LEU A 401 -11.97 -19.01 -13.45
C LEU A 401 -11.44 -18.58 -14.83
N CYS A 402 -10.21 -18.96 -15.19
CA CYS A 402 -9.63 -18.63 -16.49
C CYS A 402 -10.39 -19.30 -17.65
N GLN A 403 -10.82 -20.56 -17.47
CA GLN A 403 -11.66 -21.25 -18.47
C GLN A 403 -13.02 -20.57 -18.66
N TRP A 404 -13.69 -20.14 -17.58
CA TRP A 404 -14.93 -19.36 -17.67
C TRP A 404 -14.70 -18.07 -18.47
N ALA A 405 -13.61 -17.37 -18.19
CA ALA A 405 -13.25 -16.12 -18.87
C ALA A 405 -12.97 -16.35 -20.37
N ALA A 406 -12.22 -17.40 -20.70
CA ALA A 406 -11.89 -17.78 -22.07
C ALA A 406 -13.15 -18.15 -22.88
N LYS A 407 -14.09 -18.91 -22.28
CA LYS A 407 -15.39 -19.23 -22.90
C LYS A 407 -16.18 -17.96 -23.26
N ARG A 408 -16.18 -16.95 -22.38
CA ARG A 408 -16.82 -15.65 -22.65
C ARG A 408 -16.16 -14.86 -23.76
N LEU A 409 -14.83 -14.91 -23.88
CA LEU A 409 -14.12 -14.28 -25.00
C LEU A 409 -14.47 -14.97 -26.32
N MET A 410 -14.46 -16.32 -26.34
CA MET A 410 -14.74 -17.10 -27.55
C MET A 410 -16.21 -17.06 -27.98
N GLY A 411 -17.15 -16.88 -27.06
CA GLY A 411 -18.60 -16.77 -27.36
C GLY A 411 -19.04 -15.42 -27.93
N LYS A 412 -18.21 -14.37 -27.80
CA LYS A 412 -18.45 -13.08 -28.46
C LYS A 412 -17.84 -13.16 -29.86
N LYS A 413 -18.59 -12.87 -30.93
CA LYS A 413 -18.03 -12.73 -32.30
C LYS A 413 -16.75 -11.88 -32.22
N ILE A 414 -15.61 -12.49 -32.54
CA ILE A 414 -14.24 -12.00 -32.23
C ILE A 414 -14.03 -10.56 -32.72
N GLY A 415 -14.71 -10.14 -33.80
CA GLY A 415 -14.68 -8.77 -34.32
C GLY A 415 -15.19 -7.67 -33.36
N LYS A 416 -16.13 -7.97 -32.43
CA LYS A 416 -16.55 -6.99 -31.40
C LYS A 416 -15.70 -7.06 -30.12
N ALA A 417 -15.01 -8.18 -29.87
CA ALA A 417 -14.17 -8.36 -28.69
C ALA A 417 -12.83 -7.63 -28.83
N MET A 418 -12.24 -7.57 -30.02
CA MET A 418 -11.04 -6.75 -30.27
C MET A 418 -11.33 -5.25 -30.07
N GLY A 419 -12.47 -4.73 -30.54
CA GLY A 419 -12.84 -3.32 -30.31
C GLY A 419 -13.10 -2.95 -28.84
N LYS A 420 -13.59 -3.90 -28.02
CA LYS A 420 -13.80 -3.68 -26.57
C LYS A 420 -12.54 -3.93 -25.73
N SER A 421 -11.70 -4.89 -26.10
CA SER A 421 -10.42 -5.15 -25.42
C SER A 421 -9.41 -4.05 -25.73
N ILE A 422 -9.40 -3.52 -26.96
CA ILE A 422 -8.67 -2.30 -27.29
C ILE A 422 -9.20 -1.12 -26.49
N ARG A 423 -10.52 -0.97 -26.28
CA ARG A 423 -11.04 0.05 -25.35
C ARG A 423 -10.62 -0.16 -23.89
N LEU A 424 -10.50 -1.40 -23.39
CA LEU A 424 -10.03 -1.67 -22.02
C LEU A 424 -8.52 -1.47 -21.86
N SER A 425 -7.73 -1.81 -22.88
CA SER A 425 -6.29 -1.54 -22.92
C SER A 425 -5.97 -0.06 -23.18
N ILE A 426 -6.78 0.64 -23.99
CA ILE A 426 -6.68 2.09 -24.22
C ILE A 426 -7.14 2.87 -23.00
N VAL A 427 -8.18 2.45 -22.29
CA VAL A 427 -8.57 3.06 -21.00
C VAL A 427 -7.56 2.78 -19.88
N ALA A 428 -6.75 1.71 -20.01
CA ALA A 428 -5.60 1.45 -19.12
C ALA A 428 -4.29 2.15 -19.56
N LEU A 429 -4.21 2.64 -20.80
CA LEU A 429 -3.06 3.35 -21.38
C LEU A 429 -3.20 4.88 -21.36
N HIS A 430 -4.37 5.42 -21.03
CA HIS A 430 -4.52 6.84 -20.72
C HIS A 430 -4.14 7.11 -19.26
N SER A 431 -2.84 6.99 -18.94
CA SER A 431 -2.27 7.89 -17.94
C SER A 431 -2.18 9.28 -18.56
N VAL A 432 -2.33 10.31 -17.73
CA VAL A 432 -2.29 11.72 -18.10
C VAL A 432 -1.00 12.10 -18.88
N ASP A 433 0.04 11.27 -18.79
CA ASP A 433 1.35 11.49 -19.41
C ASP A 433 1.37 11.18 -20.92
N GLY A 434 0.58 10.21 -21.39
CA GLY A 434 0.59 9.81 -22.81
C GLY A 434 -0.06 10.84 -23.73
N VAL A 435 -1.11 11.50 -23.25
CA VAL A 435 -1.80 12.59 -23.98
C VAL A 435 -0.94 13.85 -24.02
N HIS A 436 -0.20 14.12 -22.94
CA HIS A 436 0.70 15.28 -22.88
C HIS A 436 1.91 15.12 -23.80
N GLN A 437 2.44 13.90 -23.96
CA GLN A 437 3.55 13.62 -24.86
C GLN A 437 3.15 13.65 -26.34
N GLN A 438 1.96 13.13 -26.69
CA GLN A 438 1.43 13.23 -28.05
C GLN A 438 1.04 14.66 -28.43
N PHE A 439 0.59 15.47 -27.47
CA PHE A 439 0.30 16.89 -27.69
C PHE A 439 1.59 17.70 -27.90
N LYS A 440 2.67 17.39 -27.17
CA LYS A 440 3.99 18.01 -27.40
C LYS A 440 4.59 17.63 -28.75
N GLU A 441 4.44 16.38 -29.18
CA GLU A 441 4.89 15.93 -30.51
C GLU A 441 4.08 16.59 -31.64
N LEU A 442 2.77 16.80 -31.45
CA LEU A 442 1.90 17.52 -32.41
C LEU A 442 2.21 19.02 -32.47
N VAL A 443 2.51 19.66 -31.33
CA VAL A 443 2.95 21.06 -31.28
C VAL A 443 4.31 21.22 -31.95
N LYS A 444 5.23 20.28 -31.71
CA LYS A 444 6.56 20.26 -32.34
C LYS A 444 6.49 20.02 -33.86
N LEU A 445 5.60 19.13 -34.33
CA LEU A 445 5.32 18.92 -35.75
C LEU A 445 4.67 20.14 -36.41
N ALA A 446 3.83 20.88 -35.68
CA ALA A 446 3.22 22.12 -36.18
C ALA A 446 4.24 23.28 -36.25
N GLU A 447 5.22 23.31 -35.34
CA GLU A 447 6.35 24.25 -35.36
C GLU A 447 7.37 23.91 -36.47
N GLU A 448 7.65 22.62 -36.68
CA GLU A 448 8.54 22.13 -37.73
C GLU A 448 7.94 22.31 -39.15
N LEU A 449 6.62 22.17 -39.31
CA LEU A 449 5.92 22.44 -40.57
C LEU A 449 5.67 23.94 -40.83
N GLY A 450 5.95 24.82 -39.86
CA GLY A 450 5.74 26.26 -39.94
C GLY A 450 6.96 27.07 -40.39
N SER A 451 8.09 26.42 -40.72
CA SER A 451 9.33 27.09 -41.14
C SER A 451 9.60 26.88 -42.63
N GLY A 452 8.78 27.51 -43.47
CA GLY A 452 9.03 27.53 -44.91
C GLY A 452 8.01 28.37 -45.68
N ALA A 453 8.49 29.48 -46.23
CA ALA A 453 7.86 30.37 -47.23
C ALA A 453 6.94 31.50 -46.71
N ALA A 454 7.49 32.71 -46.82
CA ALA A 454 6.80 33.99 -46.74
C ALA A 454 5.92 34.24 -47.98
N GLY A 455 4.76 34.89 -47.80
CA GLY A 455 4.05 35.54 -48.91
C GLY A 455 2.53 35.67 -48.77
N SER A 456 2.08 36.87 -48.39
CA SER A 456 0.74 37.46 -48.59
C SER A 456 -0.43 37.07 -47.65
N LYS A 457 -1.13 38.12 -47.21
CA LYS A 457 -2.21 38.20 -46.22
C LYS A 457 -3.55 37.67 -46.75
N SER A 458 -4.28 36.93 -45.93
CA SER A 458 -5.74 37.13 -45.74
C SER A 458 -6.18 36.59 -44.37
N GLN A 459 -6.99 37.38 -43.67
CA GLN A 459 -7.50 37.13 -42.32
C GLN A 459 -8.48 35.94 -42.30
N MET A 460 -8.31 35.04 -41.34
CA MET A 460 -9.43 34.35 -40.68
C MET A 460 -9.16 34.29 -39.18
N GLU A 461 -9.94 35.05 -38.44
CA GLU A 461 -10.08 34.98 -36.99
C GLU A 461 -10.74 33.66 -36.60
N LEU A 462 -10.13 32.91 -35.68
CA LEU A 462 -10.80 31.93 -34.84
C LEU A 462 -10.48 32.26 -33.39
N GLY A 463 -11.46 32.91 -32.75
CA GLY A 463 -11.45 33.21 -31.33
C GLY A 463 -11.80 32.01 -30.44
N TRP A 464 -11.47 32.20 -29.16
CA TRP A 464 -12.00 31.53 -27.96
C TRP A 464 -11.44 30.16 -27.55
N CYS A 465 -10.45 30.17 -26.64
CA CYS A 465 -10.66 29.92 -25.20
C CYS A 465 -9.33 30.01 -24.43
N GLY A 466 -8.87 31.25 -24.22
CA GLY A 466 -7.74 31.61 -23.37
C GLY A 466 -8.06 32.93 -22.68
N GLY A 467 -9.03 32.91 -21.76
CA GLY A 467 -9.60 34.11 -21.17
C GLY A 467 -10.31 33.83 -19.85
N LEU A 468 -9.63 33.19 -18.90
CA LEU A 468 -9.93 33.30 -17.47
C LEU A 468 -8.73 32.81 -16.65
N MET A 469 -7.70 33.65 -16.52
CA MET A 469 -6.89 33.81 -15.30
C MET A 469 -5.73 34.78 -15.56
N ARG A 470 -5.80 35.92 -14.85
CA ARG A 470 -4.80 36.99 -14.64
C ARG A 470 -4.95 38.25 -15.50
N ARG A 471 -5.72 39.20 -14.95
CA ARG A 471 -5.15 40.44 -14.41
C ARG A 471 -6.12 41.03 -13.40
N ASN A 472 -5.70 41.15 -12.16
CA ASN A 472 -5.64 42.42 -11.44
C ASN A 472 -4.99 42.18 -10.07
N GLN A 473 -3.75 42.64 -9.97
CA GLN A 473 -3.15 43.10 -8.73
C GLN A 473 -3.68 44.51 -8.48
N ASP A 474 -3.96 44.75 -7.19
CA ASP A 474 -3.90 45.99 -6.44
C ASP A 474 -4.77 47.17 -6.87
N LEU A 475 -5.78 47.46 -6.04
CA LEU A 475 -6.06 48.81 -5.54
C LEU A 475 -6.87 48.73 -4.24
N PHE A 476 -6.33 49.42 -3.23
CA PHE A 476 -6.93 49.80 -1.96
C PHE A 476 -8.34 50.39 -2.10
N TRP A 477 -9.29 50.02 -1.23
CA TRP A 477 -9.97 50.91 -0.27
C TRP A 477 -11.13 50.19 0.48
N GLU A 478 -11.29 50.50 1.77
CA GLU A 478 -12.34 50.02 2.67
C GLU A 478 -13.59 50.93 2.68
N GLY A 479 -14.79 50.35 2.64
CA GLY A 479 -16.01 50.90 3.26
C GLY A 479 -17.00 51.66 2.33
N PRO A 480 -18.22 51.96 2.82
CA PRO A 480 -19.23 50.98 3.24
C PRO A 480 -20.66 51.26 2.68
N GLN A 481 -21.59 50.36 3.01
CA GLN A 481 -23.06 50.53 3.16
C GLN A 481 -24.04 50.27 1.99
N ALA A 482 -25.14 49.63 2.41
CA ALA A 482 -26.54 49.65 1.93
C ALA A 482 -26.93 48.76 0.72
N ASP A 483 -28.13 48.19 0.62
CA ASP A 483 -29.13 47.66 1.57
C ASP A 483 -30.19 46.92 0.71
N VAL A 484 -30.96 46.01 1.32
CA VAL A 484 -32.40 45.73 1.04
C VAL A 484 -32.86 45.07 -0.31
N THR A 485 -33.26 43.79 -0.17
CA THR A 485 -34.49 43.07 -0.65
C THR A 485 -35.05 43.22 -2.08
N CYS A 486 -35.56 42.12 -2.67
CA CYS A 486 -37.00 41.75 -2.62
C CYS A 486 -37.33 40.55 -3.53
N HIS A 487 -38.44 39.90 -3.18
CA HIS A 487 -38.98 38.60 -3.58
C HIS A 487 -39.89 38.66 -4.83
N GLN A 488 -40.10 37.47 -5.42
CA GLN A 488 -41.40 36.87 -5.84
C GLN A 488 -41.89 36.86 -7.32
N ARG A 489 -42.36 35.63 -7.67
CA ARG A 489 -43.42 35.19 -8.63
C ARG A 489 -43.04 35.11 -10.12
N ILE A 490 -42.87 33.92 -10.72
CA ILE A 490 -43.83 32.83 -11.10
C ILE A 490 -44.93 33.29 -12.08
N ARG A 491 -44.89 32.77 -13.34
CA ARG A 491 -45.96 32.04 -14.10
C ARG A 491 -45.90 32.32 -15.60
N GLN A 492 -45.72 31.26 -16.42
CA GLN A 492 -46.58 30.74 -17.52
C GLN A 492 -45.79 30.85 -18.85
N GLY A 493 -45.83 29.94 -19.83
CA GLY A 493 -46.59 28.72 -20.05
C GLY A 493 -45.97 27.93 -21.22
N LEU A 494 -46.33 26.66 -21.31
CA LEU A 494 -45.95 25.68 -22.35
C LEU A 494 -46.50 26.06 -23.75
N SER A 495 -45.82 25.68 -24.83
CA SER A 495 -46.43 24.88 -25.91
C SER A 495 -45.40 24.37 -26.93
N ALA A 496 -45.77 23.28 -27.58
CA ALA A 496 -44.98 22.44 -28.46
C ALA A 496 -44.71 23.07 -29.83
N GLY A 497 -43.54 22.76 -30.41
CA GLY A 497 -43.20 23.01 -31.81
C GLY A 497 -42.08 22.08 -32.25
N ASN A 498 -42.40 21.17 -33.17
CA ASN A 498 -41.44 20.35 -33.89
C ASN A 498 -40.66 21.25 -34.84
N ASP A 499 -39.35 21.43 -34.61
CA ASP A 499 -38.44 21.90 -35.64
C ASP A 499 -37.18 21.04 -35.63
N TRP A 500 -37.09 20.18 -36.66
CA TRP A 500 -35.88 19.42 -36.99
C TRP A 500 -34.97 20.33 -37.81
N VAL A 501 -33.84 20.74 -37.26
CA VAL A 501 -32.78 21.38 -38.05
C VAL A 501 -32.12 20.31 -38.91
N THR A 502 -32.41 20.32 -40.20
CA THR A 502 -31.72 19.48 -41.20
C THR A 502 -30.50 20.26 -41.70
N LEU A 503 -29.29 19.84 -41.31
CA LEU A 503 -28.05 20.33 -41.91
C LEU A 503 -27.70 19.43 -43.10
N SER A 504 -27.97 19.91 -44.32
CA SER A 504 -27.49 19.30 -45.56
C SER A 504 -26.06 19.76 -45.86
N PHE A 505 -25.12 18.83 -45.94
CA PHE A 505 -23.77 19.09 -46.47
C PHE A 505 -23.60 18.37 -47.81
N GLN A 506 -23.36 19.11 -48.88
CA GLN A 506 -22.79 18.56 -50.11
C GLN A 506 -21.27 18.47 -49.95
N TRP A 507 -20.72 17.28 -50.22
CA TRP A 507 -19.27 17.02 -50.15
C TRP A 507 -18.70 16.88 -51.56
N PRO A 508 -17.58 17.57 -51.88
CA PRO A 508 -16.76 17.22 -53.04
C PRO A 508 -16.15 15.83 -52.83
N ALA A 509 -16.13 15.03 -53.88
CA ALA A 509 -15.63 13.67 -53.84
C ALA A 509 -14.13 13.64 -53.52
N GLY A 510 -13.75 13.12 -52.35
CA GLY A 510 -12.38 12.64 -52.12
C GLY A 510 -11.72 12.98 -50.78
N CYS A 511 -12.28 12.58 -49.63
CA CYS A 511 -11.46 12.23 -48.46
C CYS A 511 -12.25 11.46 -47.37
N LYS A 512 -12.31 10.11 -47.45
CA LYS A 512 -13.08 9.27 -46.52
C LYS A 512 -12.42 9.01 -45.15
N ARG A 513 -11.24 9.58 -44.85
CA ARG A 513 -10.51 9.31 -43.59
C ARG A 513 -10.74 10.35 -42.48
N CYS A 514 -11.07 11.60 -42.81
CA CYS A 514 -11.26 12.64 -41.79
C CYS A 514 -12.67 12.64 -41.16
N ALA A 515 -13.70 12.18 -41.88
CA ALA A 515 -15.08 12.16 -41.39
C ALA A 515 -15.32 11.15 -40.24
N VAL A 516 -14.55 10.05 -40.18
CA VAL A 516 -14.71 9.02 -39.14
C VAL A 516 -14.14 9.45 -37.79
N LEU A 517 -13.09 10.29 -37.79
CA LEU A 517 -12.46 10.78 -36.56
C LEU A 517 -13.31 11.86 -35.86
N LEU A 518 -14.01 12.69 -36.62
CA LEU A 518 -14.89 13.72 -36.04
C LEU A 518 -16.21 13.13 -35.52
N ALA A 519 -16.78 12.15 -36.22
CA ALA A 519 -17.99 11.45 -35.78
C ALA A 519 -17.78 10.65 -34.47
N LEU A 520 -16.55 10.20 -34.19
CA LEU A 520 -16.24 9.47 -32.95
C LEU A 520 -16.10 10.37 -31.72
N ASN A 521 -15.84 11.67 -31.88
CA ASN A 521 -15.78 12.61 -30.76
C ASN A 521 -17.14 13.16 -30.33
N ILE A 522 -18.12 13.25 -31.25
CA ILE A 522 -19.47 13.74 -30.92
C ILE A 522 -20.28 12.71 -30.12
N VAL A 523 -19.95 11.41 -30.22
CA VAL A 523 -20.59 10.34 -29.42
C VAL A 523 -20.12 10.33 -27.95
N ALA A 524 -19.11 11.12 -27.58
CA ALA A 524 -18.62 11.21 -26.20
C ALA A 524 -19.48 12.11 -25.28
N LEU A 525 -20.51 12.79 -25.79
CA LEU A 525 -21.34 13.74 -25.04
C LEU A 525 -22.78 13.27 -24.73
N ASN A 526 -23.06 11.96 -24.67
CA ASN A 526 -24.35 11.39 -24.22
C ASN A 526 -25.61 11.96 -24.93
N ILE A 527 -25.83 11.57 -26.20
CA ILE A 527 -27.18 11.52 -26.78
C ILE A 527 -27.55 10.05 -26.96
N VAL A 528 -28.69 9.66 -26.38
CA VAL A 528 -29.25 8.31 -26.45
C VAL A 528 -29.77 8.04 -27.86
N VAL A 529 -29.32 6.95 -28.49
CA VAL A 529 -30.00 6.36 -29.66
C VAL A 529 -30.33 4.90 -29.35
N ILE A 530 -31.63 4.62 -29.27
CA ILE A 530 -32.23 3.29 -29.22
C ILE A 530 -32.56 2.90 -30.67
N VAL A 531 -32.08 1.74 -31.15
CA VAL A 531 -32.70 1.05 -32.29
C VAL A 531 -32.73 -0.46 -32.04
N PHE A 532 -33.89 -1.02 -32.36
CA PHE A 532 -34.39 -2.39 -32.16
C PHE A 532 -34.30 -3.23 -33.45
N GLN A 533 -34.32 -4.57 -33.28
CA GLN A 533 -34.75 -5.62 -34.26
C GLN A 533 -33.85 -5.87 -35.51
N ARG A 534 -33.76 -7.06 -36.15
CA ARG A 534 -34.13 -8.48 -35.93
C ARG A 534 -33.33 -9.34 -36.98
N PRO A 535 -33.47 -10.69 -37.05
CA PRO A 535 -32.41 -11.61 -37.43
C PRO A 535 -32.43 -12.04 -38.92
N PHE A 536 -31.33 -12.65 -39.38
CA PHE A 536 -31.35 -13.52 -40.54
C PHE A 536 -30.79 -14.91 -40.19
N LEU A 537 -31.57 -15.92 -40.57
CA LEU A 537 -31.26 -17.35 -40.61
C LEU A 537 -30.25 -17.66 -41.72
N CYS A 538 -29.39 -18.66 -41.48
CA CYS A 538 -29.11 -19.80 -42.38
C CYS A 538 -28.19 -20.78 -41.61
N GLN A 539 -28.72 -21.87 -41.06
CA GLN A 539 -28.77 -23.23 -41.63
C GLN A 539 -27.41 -23.86 -41.97
N GLN A 540 -27.21 -25.04 -41.35
CA GLN A 540 -26.61 -26.28 -41.89
C GLN A 540 -25.11 -26.27 -42.31
N LEU A 541 -24.30 -27.32 -42.15
CA LEU A 541 -24.46 -28.75 -41.86
C LEU A 541 -23.15 -29.30 -41.25
N SER A 542 -23.30 -30.42 -40.54
CA SER A 542 -22.47 -31.65 -40.45
C SER A 542 -21.00 -31.61 -40.92
N ALA A 543 -20.04 -32.35 -40.38
CA ALA A 543 -20.11 -33.71 -39.86
C ALA A 543 -18.73 -34.14 -39.31
N LYS A 544 -18.78 -35.17 -38.45
CA LYS A 544 -17.88 -36.33 -38.39
C LYS A 544 -16.43 -36.13 -37.87
N SER A 545 -16.29 -36.58 -36.62
CA SER A 545 -15.27 -37.51 -36.06
C SER A 545 -14.79 -38.61 -37.05
N PRO A 546 -13.82 -39.50 -36.75
CA PRO A 546 -13.31 -39.93 -35.43
C PRO A 546 -11.78 -40.14 -35.31
N GLY A 547 -11.24 -40.22 -34.09
CA GLY A 547 -10.72 -41.47 -33.51
C GLY A 547 -9.18 -41.51 -33.66
N TRP A 548 -8.30 -42.17 -32.90
CA TRP A 548 -8.24 -43.30 -31.95
C TRP A 548 -6.96 -43.05 -31.09
N THR A 549 -6.98 -43.05 -29.75
CA THR A 549 -6.65 -44.12 -28.76
C THR A 549 -5.23 -44.74 -28.76
N GLY A 550 -4.63 -44.77 -27.56
CA GLY A 550 -3.45 -45.54 -27.09
C GLY A 550 -2.65 -44.68 -26.08
N ARG A 551 -2.55 -44.88 -24.75
CA ARG A 551 -2.29 -46.06 -23.87
C ARG A 551 -1.06 -46.86 -24.37
N THR A 552 0.02 -47.11 -23.61
CA THR A 552 0.10 -47.41 -22.16
C THR A 552 1.57 -47.51 -21.64
N ILE A 553 1.73 -47.40 -20.30
CA ILE A 553 2.60 -48.17 -19.36
C ILE A 553 4.07 -47.76 -19.04
N ASN A 554 4.21 -47.32 -17.77
CA ASN A 554 5.17 -47.53 -16.66
C ASN A 554 6.51 -48.27 -16.81
N ARG A 555 7.50 -47.81 -16.00
CA ARG A 555 8.35 -48.56 -15.02
C ARG A 555 9.14 -47.56 -14.13
N THR A 556 8.84 -47.42 -12.82
CA THR A 556 9.50 -47.98 -11.60
C THR A 556 10.94 -47.50 -11.27
N ASN A 557 11.08 -46.57 -10.30
CA ASN A 557 11.79 -46.59 -8.97
C ASN A 557 13.14 -47.36 -8.77
N PRO A 558 13.95 -47.18 -7.66
CA PRO A 558 13.97 -46.17 -6.57
C PRO A 558 15.37 -45.82 -5.91
N VAL A 559 15.33 -45.03 -4.80
CA VAL A 559 16.24 -44.95 -3.59
C VAL A 559 17.57 -44.17 -3.61
N SER A 560 17.68 -43.15 -2.73
CA SER A 560 18.64 -43.12 -1.59
C SER A 560 18.38 -41.97 -0.60
N ARG A 561 18.30 -42.32 0.69
CA ARG A 561 18.25 -41.46 1.89
C ARG A 561 19.65 -40.96 2.25
N VAL A 562 19.75 -39.73 2.77
CA VAL A 562 20.73 -39.36 3.83
C VAL A 562 20.03 -38.45 4.83
N SER A 563 20.35 -38.67 6.10
CA SER A 563 19.73 -38.18 7.33
C SER A 563 20.48 -37.00 7.98
N GLN A 564 19.85 -36.44 9.03
CA GLN A 564 20.40 -35.59 10.12
C GLN A 564 20.48 -34.08 9.81
N LEU A 565 20.16 -33.11 10.70
CA LEU A 565 20.04 -33.07 12.16
C LEU A 565 19.07 -31.93 12.56
N GLU A 566 18.48 -32.04 13.74
CA GLU A 566 17.58 -31.07 14.38
C GLU A 566 18.35 -29.84 14.90
N ASN A 567 17.70 -28.66 14.86
CA ASN A 567 17.99 -27.56 15.78
C ASN A 567 16.67 -26.84 16.11
N VAL A 568 16.29 -26.95 17.38
CA VAL A 568 15.17 -26.26 18.01
C VAL A 568 15.66 -24.88 18.45
N SER A 569 15.03 -23.81 17.97
CA SER A 569 15.21 -22.47 18.54
C SER A 569 13.86 -21.80 18.72
N ASP A 570 13.57 -21.43 19.96
CA ASP A 570 12.35 -20.79 20.44
C ASP A 570 12.04 -19.46 19.72
N THR A 571 10.97 -19.43 18.93
CA THR A 571 10.43 -18.17 18.37
C THR A 571 9.50 -17.48 19.38
N VAL A 572 10.01 -16.44 20.02
CA VAL A 572 9.19 -15.35 20.59
C VAL A 572 8.60 -14.54 19.43
N THR A 573 7.29 -14.63 19.21
CA THR A 573 6.57 -13.80 18.23
C THR A 573 6.54 -12.34 18.67
N VAL A 574 7.45 -11.51 18.14
CA VAL A 574 7.30 -10.06 18.08
C VAL A 574 6.61 -9.70 16.77
N ARG A 575 5.46 -9.02 16.84
CA ARG A 575 4.75 -8.50 15.66
C ARG A 575 5.63 -7.47 14.95
N SER A 576 6.22 -7.81 13.81
CA SER A 576 6.89 -6.82 12.95
C SER A 576 5.84 -5.95 12.27
N VAL A 577 5.70 -4.70 12.71
CA VAL A 577 4.98 -3.66 11.96
C VAL A 577 5.86 -3.30 10.76
N ASN A 578 5.29 -3.28 9.56
CA ASN A 578 6.00 -2.83 8.36
C ASN A 578 6.27 -1.31 8.47
N PRO A 579 7.54 -0.84 8.41
CA PRO A 579 7.89 0.57 8.58
C PRO A 579 7.11 1.51 7.64
N VAL A 580 6.84 1.06 6.41
CA VAL A 580 6.07 1.81 5.39
C VAL A 580 4.59 1.94 5.76
N ASP A 581 4.02 0.95 6.46
CA ASP A 581 2.63 1.00 6.93
C ASP A 581 2.51 1.85 8.20
N SER A 582 3.54 1.89 9.07
CA SER A 582 3.62 2.86 10.16
C SER A 582 3.78 4.28 9.61
N GLU A 583 4.63 4.51 8.60
CA GLU A 583 4.85 5.82 8.02
C GLU A 583 3.55 6.39 7.41
N LYS A 584 2.81 5.59 6.64
CA LYS A 584 1.48 5.96 6.12
C LYS A 584 0.44 6.22 7.21
N ARG A 585 0.58 5.56 8.37
CA ARG A 585 -0.29 5.82 9.52
C ARG A 585 0.01 7.18 10.16
N TYR A 586 1.27 7.60 10.12
CA TYR A 586 1.77 8.81 10.77
C TYR A 586 1.64 10.06 9.89
N PHE A 587 1.81 9.95 8.57
CA PHE A 587 1.80 11.08 7.63
C PHE A 587 0.57 11.08 6.70
N GLN A 588 -0.63 11.07 7.27
CA GLN A 588 -1.90 10.92 6.51
C GLN A 588 -2.34 12.16 5.71
N SER A 589 -1.77 13.34 5.98
CA SER A 589 -2.14 14.61 5.34
C SER A 589 -0.89 15.49 5.20
N CYS A 590 -0.28 15.50 4.03
CA CYS A 590 0.90 16.31 3.74
C CYS A 590 0.66 17.13 2.48
N LEU A 591 1.02 18.41 2.52
CA LEU A 591 1.01 19.31 1.37
C LEU A 591 2.47 19.66 1.05
N PRO A 592 3.10 19.03 0.04
CA PRO A 592 4.49 19.30 -0.33
C PRO A 592 4.76 20.80 -0.57
N GLN A 593 3.77 21.52 -1.10
CA GLN A 593 3.85 22.97 -1.33
C GLN A 593 3.91 23.79 -0.03
N TYR A 594 3.14 23.42 1.01
CA TYR A 594 3.20 24.08 2.33
C TYR A 594 4.61 23.99 2.92
N PHE A 595 5.23 22.82 2.76
CA PHE A 595 6.58 22.57 3.24
C PHE A 595 7.63 23.38 2.48
N LEU A 596 7.58 23.42 1.14
CA LEU A 596 8.56 24.19 0.37
C LEU A 596 8.46 25.69 0.59
N ASP A 597 7.25 26.19 0.86
CA ASP A 597 7.03 27.57 1.27
C ASP A 597 7.65 27.86 2.67
N HIS A 598 7.72 26.87 3.57
CA HIS A 598 8.41 26.99 4.87
C HIS A 598 9.92 26.75 4.76
N LEU A 599 10.36 25.85 3.88
CA LEU A 599 11.77 25.60 3.58
C LEU A 599 12.44 26.84 2.99
N THR A 600 11.76 27.56 2.12
CA THR A 600 12.29 28.79 1.51
C THR A 600 12.20 30.01 2.43
N LYS A 601 11.21 30.08 3.34
CA LYS A 601 10.98 31.25 4.21
C LYS A 601 11.50 31.10 5.65
N GLU A 602 11.34 29.95 6.30
CA GLU A 602 11.69 29.77 7.73
C GLU A 602 13.12 29.25 7.93
N PHE A 603 13.57 28.31 7.10
CA PHE A 603 14.96 27.81 7.13
C PHE A 603 15.98 28.92 6.84
N TYR A 604 15.70 29.77 5.83
CA TYR A 604 16.50 30.96 5.54
C TYR A 604 16.52 31.95 6.73
N ASN A 605 15.39 32.12 7.43
CA ASN A 605 15.32 32.97 8.61
C ASN A 605 16.06 32.41 9.84
N LEU A 606 16.22 31.08 9.96
CA LEU A 606 17.03 30.45 11.02
C LEU A 606 18.53 30.56 10.73
N ALA A 607 18.94 30.38 9.46
CA ALA A 607 20.30 30.66 9.01
C ALA A 607 20.70 32.13 9.29
N VAL A 608 19.77 33.07 9.09
CA VAL A 608 19.97 34.50 9.41
C VAL A 608 19.95 34.79 10.92
N ARG A 609 19.23 34.01 11.74
CA ARG A 609 19.09 34.21 13.20
C ARG A 609 20.05 33.39 14.06
N ARG A 610 20.92 32.56 13.47
CA ARG A 610 21.93 31.71 14.16
C ARG A 610 21.38 30.86 15.32
N ARG A 611 20.17 30.30 15.19
CA ARG A 611 19.73 29.23 16.12
C ARG A 611 19.85 27.89 15.43
N ASP A 612 20.52 26.96 16.09
CA ASP A 612 20.67 25.57 15.67
C ASP A 612 19.29 24.87 15.71
N GLY A 613 18.95 24.17 14.63
CA GLY A 613 17.70 23.40 14.53
C GLY A 613 17.65 22.25 15.54
N LEU A 614 18.81 21.72 15.93
CA LEU A 614 18.94 20.70 16.97
C LEU A 614 18.65 21.27 18.36
N ASP A 615 19.03 22.51 18.66
CA ASP A 615 18.68 23.16 19.93
C ASP A 615 17.16 23.28 20.09
N VAL A 616 16.46 23.71 19.03
CA VAL A 616 14.99 23.79 19.03
C VAL A 616 14.36 22.41 19.24
N PHE A 617 14.91 21.37 18.59
CA PHE A 617 14.45 20.01 18.78
C PHE A 617 14.63 19.55 20.23
N LEU A 618 15.82 19.75 20.79
CA LEU A 618 16.12 19.36 22.15
C LEU A 618 15.20 20.08 23.12
N GLU A 619 15.13 21.42 23.10
CA GLU A 619 14.25 22.21 23.96
C GLU A 619 12.79 21.72 23.91
N THR A 620 12.29 21.41 22.71
CA THR A 620 10.90 21.01 22.52
C THR A 620 10.62 19.61 23.08
N TYR A 621 11.54 18.66 22.89
CA TYR A 621 11.30 17.25 23.19
C TYR A 621 12.11 16.71 24.39
N ILE A 622 12.77 17.59 25.15
CA ILE A 622 13.71 17.20 26.20
C ILE A 622 13.05 16.33 27.28
N SER A 623 11.79 16.62 27.60
CA SER A 623 11.01 15.91 28.62
C SER A 623 10.71 14.44 28.27
N LEU A 624 10.91 14.05 27.01
CA LEU A 624 10.68 12.69 26.53
C LEU A 624 11.92 11.80 26.63
N TRP A 625 13.09 12.38 26.86
CA TRP A 625 14.34 11.66 27.05
C TRP A 625 14.38 11.02 28.45
N PRO A 626 15.03 9.85 28.60
CA PRO A 626 15.30 9.30 29.93
C PRO A 626 16.24 10.25 30.70
N THR A 627 16.01 10.41 32.01
CA THR A 627 16.83 11.30 32.85
C THR A 627 18.15 10.65 33.28
N ASP A 628 18.19 9.32 33.32
CA ASP A 628 19.31 8.52 33.80
C ASP A 628 19.69 7.46 32.74
N GLY A 629 20.97 7.11 32.68
CA GLY A 629 21.48 6.08 31.78
C GLY A 629 21.46 6.47 30.30
N LEU A 630 21.53 7.77 30.00
CA LEU A 630 21.71 8.28 28.64
C LEU A 630 23.13 8.00 28.14
N VAL A 631 23.22 7.57 26.89
CA VAL A 631 24.49 7.47 26.16
C VAL A 631 24.40 8.33 24.91
N MET A 632 25.31 9.29 24.73
CA MET A 632 25.34 10.14 23.54
C MET A 632 26.74 10.23 22.95
N PHE A 633 26.79 10.15 21.63
CA PHE A 633 27.98 10.29 20.80
C PHE A 633 27.87 11.59 19.99
N ASP A 634 28.90 12.42 20.08
CA ASP A 634 29.11 13.65 19.32
C ASP A 634 30.29 13.43 18.37
N ILE A 635 30.02 12.97 17.14
CA ILE A 635 31.05 12.73 16.13
C ILE A 635 31.23 14.02 15.31
N GLY A 636 32.47 14.51 15.26
CA GLY A 636 32.75 15.85 14.73
C GLY A 636 32.46 16.93 15.77
N ALA A 637 33.02 16.75 16.98
CA ALA A 637 32.73 17.56 18.16
C ALA A 637 33.53 18.87 18.25
N GLY A 638 34.19 19.29 17.15
CA GLY A 638 35.15 20.38 17.13
C GLY A 638 34.59 21.70 17.68
N CYS A 639 35.33 22.32 18.60
CA CYS A 639 35.04 23.66 19.09
C CYS A 639 35.76 24.71 18.22
N TYR A 640 35.01 25.46 17.41
CA TYR A 640 35.55 26.47 16.50
C TYR A 640 35.33 27.89 17.07
N ALA A 641 36.36 28.72 17.04
CA ALA A 641 36.47 29.94 17.86
C ALA A 641 35.61 31.15 17.42
N SER A 642 34.53 30.96 16.67
CA SER A 642 33.75 32.06 16.08
C SER A 642 32.54 32.47 16.90
N GLY A 643 32.73 32.95 18.13
CA GLY A 643 31.93 33.99 18.81
C GLY A 643 30.38 33.91 18.84
N SER A 644 29.74 32.85 18.38
CA SER A 644 28.32 32.57 18.54
C SER A 644 28.15 31.19 19.14
N ASP A 645 27.21 31.05 20.07
CA ASP A 645 26.85 29.80 20.76
C ASP A 645 26.48 28.62 19.82
N SER A 646 26.46 28.85 18.49
CA SER A 646 26.09 27.91 17.43
C SER A 646 27.14 26.84 17.12
N ASP A 647 28.44 27.08 17.29
CA ASP A 647 29.52 26.09 17.00
C ASP A 647 30.10 25.47 18.29
N SER A 648 29.24 25.26 19.29
CA SER A 648 29.63 24.64 20.55
C SER A 648 29.44 23.12 20.49
N THR A 649 30.41 22.37 21.02
CA THR A 649 30.34 20.90 21.15
C THR A 649 29.01 20.47 21.79
N LEU A 650 28.19 19.73 21.07
CA LEU A 650 26.85 19.33 21.51
C LEU A 650 26.89 18.51 22.82
N ALA A 651 27.95 17.73 23.02
CA ALA A 651 28.16 17.00 24.26
C ALA A 651 28.20 17.91 25.51
N ILE A 652 28.65 19.17 25.39
CA ILE A 652 28.60 20.17 26.48
C ILE A 652 27.15 20.48 26.84
N LYS A 653 26.30 20.72 25.84
CA LYS A 653 24.88 21.03 26.06
C LYS A 653 24.16 19.87 26.74
N PHE A 654 24.42 18.64 26.27
CA PHE A 654 23.86 17.42 26.87
C PHE A 654 24.32 17.21 28.32
N ALA A 655 25.61 17.39 28.59
CA ALA A 655 26.18 17.31 29.93
C ALA A 655 25.52 18.29 30.90
N LYS A 656 25.38 19.56 30.49
CA LYS A 656 24.74 20.61 31.31
C LYS A 656 23.26 20.31 31.58
N HIS A 657 22.55 19.74 30.61
CA HIS A 657 21.11 19.51 30.75
C HIS A 657 20.76 18.25 31.54
N PHE A 658 21.38 17.11 31.21
CA PHE A 658 21.02 15.82 31.79
C PHE A 658 21.87 15.45 33.01
N GLY A 659 22.97 16.16 33.24
CA GLY A 659 23.89 15.90 34.34
C GLY A 659 24.75 14.65 34.12
N CYS A 660 25.90 14.64 34.78
CA CYS A 660 27.01 13.73 34.50
C CYS A 660 26.98 12.44 35.34
N ALA A 661 26.34 12.48 36.50
CA ALA A 661 26.45 11.40 37.50
C ALA A 661 25.89 10.06 37.03
N LYS A 662 24.93 10.07 36.09
CA LYS A 662 24.20 8.86 35.66
C LYS A 662 24.17 8.68 34.15
N ASN A 663 24.87 9.53 33.40
CA ASN A 663 24.83 9.57 31.94
C ASN A 663 26.26 9.53 31.39
N ARG A 664 26.43 9.08 30.15
CA ARG A 664 27.73 8.92 29.48
C ARG A 664 27.73 9.70 28.18
N PHE A 665 28.61 10.67 28.07
CA PHE A 665 28.75 11.52 26.89
C PHE A 665 30.13 11.31 26.28
N PHE A 666 30.16 11.11 24.97
CA PHE A 666 31.39 10.91 24.21
C PHE A 666 31.45 11.95 23.11
N ALA A 667 32.62 12.57 22.95
CA ALA A 667 32.89 13.55 21.92
C ALA A 667 34.11 13.11 21.12
N PHE A 668 34.08 13.30 19.80
CA PHE A 668 35.12 12.79 18.90
C PHE A 668 35.59 13.88 17.94
N GLU A 669 36.89 14.18 17.97
CA GLU A 669 37.52 15.14 17.07
C GLU A 669 38.85 14.57 16.56
N PRO A 670 38.95 14.23 15.26
CA PRO A 670 40.13 13.57 14.72
C PRO A 670 41.33 14.49 14.49
N GLN A 671 41.14 15.81 14.35
CA GLN A 671 42.24 16.74 14.10
C GLN A 671 42.94 17.10 15.42
N PRO A 672 44.25 16.82 15.59
CA PRO A 672 44.93 17.05 16.87
C PRO A 672 44.87 18.49 17.39
N ASP A 673 44.94 19.49 16.50
CA ASP A 673 44.89 20.90 16.88
C ASP A 673 43.47 21.34 17.29
N VAL A 674 42.43 20.83 16.62
CA VAL A 674 41.02 21.07 16.98
C VAL A 674 40.64 20.29 18.23
N PHE A 675 41.15 19.07 18.40
CA PHE A 675 40.95 18.25 19.60
C PHE A 675 41.42 18.99 20.85
N MET A 676 42.62 19.60 20.81
CA MET A 676 43.14 20.37 21.94
C MET A 676 42.28 21.60 22.27
N LYS A 677 41.76 22.30 21.26
CA LYS A 677 40.82 23.42 21.46
C LYS A 677 39.51 22.95 22.05
N THR A 678 38.99 21.82 21.57
CA THR A 678 37.76 21.20 22.06
C THR A 678 37.89 20.77 23.52
N MET A 679 39.04 20.20 23.88
CA MET A 679 39.37 19.89 25.28
C MET A 679 39.37 21.13 26.17
N GLN A 680 39.92 22.26 25.68
CA GLN A 680 39.88 23.53 26.40
C GLN A 680 38.44 24.05 26.57
N CYS A 681 37.61 23.96 25.53
CA CYS A 681 36.20 24.34 25.60
C CYS A 681 35.45 23.49 26.64
N LEU A 682 35.61 22.16 26.60
CA LEU A 682 35.01 21.25 27.57
C LEU A 682 35.44 21.55 29.01
N ASN A 683 36.74 21.75 29.24
CA ASN A 683 37.27 22.07 30.56
C ASN A 683 36.74 23.40 31.11
N LYS A 684 36.55 24.39 30.24
CA LYS A 684 36.00 25.69 30.62
C LYS A 684 34.51 25.62 30.93
N GLU A 685 33.74 24.97 30.05
CA GLU A 685 32.27 25.00 30.09
C GLU A 685 31.65 24.02 31.09
N LEU A 686 32.36 22.95 31.44
CA LEU A 686 31.86 21.91 32.34
C LEU A 686 32.56 21.92 33.71
N PHE A 687 33.28 22.99 34.07
CA PHE A 687 33.92 23.06 35.37
C PHE A 687 32.88 23.12 36.52
N PRO A 688 33.02 22.32 37.61
CA PRO A 688 34.13 21.40 37.93
C PRO A 688 34.02 19.98 37.34
N ASP A 689 32.87 19.60 36.79
CA ASP A 689 32.55 18.29 36.18
C ASP A 689 33.24 18.02 34.82
N ARG A 690 34.49 18.45 34.65
CA ARG A 690 35.23 18.38 33.38
C ARG A 690 35.40 16.98 32.77
N PHE A 691 35.22 15.92 33.58
CA PHE A 691 35.28 14.52 33.14
C PHE A 691 33.92 13.95 32.69
N CYS A 692 32.89 14.80 32.63
CA CYS A 692 31.54 14.41 32.22
C CYS A 692 31.44 13.91 30.78
N VAL A 693 32.31 14.43 29.91
CA VAL A 693 32.37 14.09 28.50
C VAL A 693 33.74 13.46 28.23
N ALA A 694 33.73 12.24 27.69
CA ALA A 694 34.93 11.57 27.21
C ALA A 694 35.26 12.10 25.80
N LEU A 695 36.25 12.99 25.69
CA LEU A 695 36.76 13.48 24.40
C LEU A 695 37.85 12.55 23.88
N GLU A 696 37.68 12.04 22.66
CA GLU A 696 38.65 11.16 22.01
C GLU A 696 39.12 11.69 20.65
N ASN A 697 40.42 11.50 20.38
CA ASN A 697 41.02 11.87 19.11
C ASN A 697 40.78 10.73 18.10
N ALA A 698 39.60 10.72 17.52
CA ALA A 698 39.12 9.62 16.69
C ALA A 698 38.22 10.13 15.57
N ALA A 699 38.36 9.54 14.39
CA ALA A 699 37.40 9.68 13.30
C ALA A 699 36.42 8.50 13.31
N PHE A 700 35.33 8.61 12.55
CA PHE A 700 34.40 7.50 12.33
C PHE A 700 34.15 7.26 10.84
N SER A 701 33.87 6.00 10.50
CA SER A 701 33.53 5.57 9.15
C SER A 701 32.75 4.24 9.19
N ASN A 702 32.63 3.56 8.04
CA ASN A 702 32.03 2.22 7.94
C ASN A 702 33.02 1.09 8.27
N VAL A 703 34.28 1.43 8.50
CA VAL A 703 35.38 0.52 8.81
C VAL A 703 36.22 1.04 9.96
N THR A 704 36.82 0.11 10.71
CA THR A 704 37.85 0.43 11.70
C THR A 704 39.22 0.31 11.05
N SER A 705 39.79 1.42 10.58
CA SER A 705 41.09 1.46 9.91
C SER A 705 41.69 2.88 9.90
N ARG A 706 42.98 2.99 9.54
CA ARG A 706 43.57 4.30 9.23
C ARG A 706 43.04 4.80 7.89
N LEU A 707 42.53 6.03 7.86
CA LEU A 707 41.99 6.69 6.68
C LEU A 707 42.61 8.08 6.49
N GLN A 708 42.59 8.55 5.26
CA GLN A 708 43.10 9.86 4.89
C GLN A 708 42.00 10.92 5.11
N LEU A 709 42.22 11.82 6.07
CA LEU A 709 41.42 13.02 6.28
C LEU A 709 42.00 14.14 5.42
N ALA A 710 41.19 14.74 4.55
CA ALA A 710 41.56 15.87 3.72
C ALA A 710 40.89 17.15 4.24
N GLY A 711 41.57 18.29 4.12
CA GLY A 711 41.07 19.55 4.65
C GLY A 711 41.66 19.90 6.02
N LYS A 712 41.14 20.99 6.61
CA LYS A 712 41.53 21.46 7.95
C LYS A 712 40.33 22.11 8.64
N ALA A 713 40.35 22.19 9.97
CA ALA A 713 39.30 22.83 10.78
C ALA A 713 37.89 22.31 10.41
N ASN A 714 36.89 23.19 10.37
CA ASN A 714 35.48 22.90 10.11
C ASN A 714 35.16 22.59 8.64
N VAL A 715 36.15 22.12 7.86
CA VAL A 715 35.90 21.63 6.50
C VAL A 715 36.59 20.29 6.23
N ALA A 716 37.25 19.71 7.24
CA ALA A 716 37.99 18.46 7.10
C ALA A 716 37.04 17.27 6.94
N SER A 717 37.30 16.40 5.97
CA SER A 717 36.41 15.30 5.61
C SER A 717 37.19 14.05 5.16
N LEU A 718 36.59 12.88 5.39
CA LEU A 718 37.09 11.58 4.92
C LEU A 718 36.54 11.20 3.53
N THR A 719 35.74 12.07 2.91
CA THR A 719 35.06 11.77 1.65
C THR A 719 36.03 11.71 0.47
N GLY A 720 36.08 10.56 -0.21
CA GLY A 720 37.11 10.24 -1.21
C GLY A 720 37.10 11.10 -2.49
N HIS A 721 35.94 11.56 -2.96
CA HIS A 721 35.87 12.34 -4.21
C HIS A 721 36.47 13.74 -4.10
N LEU A 722 36.66 14.25 -2.86
CA LEU A 722 37.33 15.52 -2.60
C LEU A 722 38.85 15.44 -2.84
N ALA A 723 39.43 14.25 -2.72
CA ALA A 723 40.85 14.01 -3.01
C ALA A 723 41.11 13.87 -4.52
N GLU A 724 40.11 13.47 -5.31
CA GLU A 724 40.21 13.23 -6.75
C GLU A 724 39.88 14.47 -7.60
N SER A 725 39.17 15.46 -7.06
CA SER A 725 38.67 16.64 -7.78
C SER A 725 39.73 17.71 -8.10
N GLY A 726 41.00 17.30 -8.27
CA GLY A 726 42.15 18.18 -8.44
C GLY A 726 41.93 19.45 -9.27
N HIS A 727 42.16 20.59 -8.61
CA HIS A 727 42.91 21.75 -9.11
C HIS A 727 42.39 22.58 -10.29
N LYS A 728 41.19 22.35 -10.86
CA LYS A 728 40.89 23.02 -12.14
C LYS A 728 39.96 24.24 -12.14
N LYS A 729 39.12 24.51 -11.14
CA LYS A 729 38.29 25.75 -11.12
C LYS A 729 37.79 26.17 -9.71
N HIS A 730 38.56 26.01 -8.64
CA HIS A 730 38.09 26.45 -7.32
C HIS A 730 38.35 27.95 -7.07
N PRO A 731 37.53 28.64 -6.25
CA PRO A 731 37.98 29.88 -5.62
C PRO A 731 39.25 29.55 -4.80
N ALA A 732 40.30 30.35 -4.96
CA ALA A 732 41.69 30.10 -4.54
C ALA A 732 41.94 29.69 -3.06
N LYS A 733 40.89 29.63 -2.23
CA LYS A 733 40.90 29.26 -0.80
C LYS A 733 40.57 27.78 -0.56
N ALA A 734 39.62 27.17 -1.28
CA ALA A 734 39.24 25.77 -1.08
C ALA A 734 40.37 24.80 -1.51
N ASP A 735 41.02 25.08 -2.65
CA ASP A 735 42.17 24.29 -3.13
C ASP A 735 43.36 24.27 -2.16
N ARG A 736 43.56 25.33 -1.36
CA ARG A 736 44.67 25.38 -0.37
C ARG A 736 44.36 24.59 0.90
N ASP A 737 43.08 24.44 1.24
CA ASP A 737 42.67 23.80 2.49
C ASP A 737 42.62 22.27 2.32
N TYR A 738 42.16 21.74 1.19
CA TYR A 738 42.13 20.30 0.88
C TYR A 738 43.48 19.73 0.40
N ALA A 739 44.44 20.57 0.02
CA ALA A 739 45.81 20.15 -0.26
C ALA A 739 46.54 19.60 0.98
N LYS A 740 46.04 19.91 2.18
CA LYS A 740 46.53 19.35 3.45
C LYS A 740 45.71 18.10 3.76
N SER A 741 46.41 17.00 3.98
CA SER A 741 45.78 15.75 4.36
C SER A 741 46.59 15.06 5.48
N MET A 742 45.90 14.39 6.40
CA MET A 742 46.53 13.62 7.47
C MET A 742 45.90 12.23 7.62
N GLN A 743 46.69 11.27 8.10
CA GLN A 743 46.19 9.95 8.42
C GLN A 743 45.62 9.95 9.83
N VAL A 744 44.37 9.52 9.97
CA VAL A 744 43.65 9.44 11.24
C VAL A 744 43.12 8.03 11.45
N MET A 745 43.00 7.59 12.70
CA MET A 745 42.33 6.33 13.01
C MET A 745 40.82 6.54 12.95
N ALA A 746 40.16 5.85 12.02
CA ALA A 746 38.70 5.83 11.92
C ALA A 746 38.14 4.56 12.56
N TRP A 747 37.04 4.69 13.29
CA TRP A 747 36.30 3.59 13.89
C TRP A 747 34.95 3.38 13.22
N ASP A 748 34.49 2.14 13.14
CA ASP A 748 33.07 1.90 12.98
C ASP A 748 32.36 2.02 14.33
N VAL A 749 31.17 2.63 14.33
CA VAL A 749 30.41 2.97 15.55
C VAL A 749 30.14 1.73 16.41
N ALA A 750 29.81 0.60 15.78
CA ALA A 750 29.45 -0.62 16.49
C ALA A 750 30.64 -1.29 17.19
N THR A 751 31.81 -1.30 16.57
CA THR A 751 33.05 -1.81 17.17
C THR A 751 33.47 -0.95 18.35
N TYR A 752 33.46 0.38 18.18
CA TYR A 752 33.76 1.30 19.26
C TYR A 752 32.80 1.12 20.45
N ALA A 753 31.48 1.09 20.20
CA ALA A 753 30.49 0.90 21.26
C ALA A 753 30.70 -0.41 22.04
N ARG A 754 31.00 -1.51 21.35
CA ARG A 754 31.29 -2.82 21.98
C ARG A 754 32.55 -2.78 22.84
N LEU A 755 33.63 -2.16 22.35
CA LEU A 755 34.87 -2.00 23.12
C LEU A 755 34.64 -1.23 24.42
N HIS A 756 33.74 -0.26 24.42
CA HIS A 756 33.39 0.54 25.60
C HIS A 756 32.22 -0.03 26.43
N ASN A 757 31.83 -1.29 26.17
CA ASN A 757 30.72 -2.00 26.82
C ASN A 757 29.40 -1.21 26.81
N LEU A 758 29.09 -0.57 25.68
CA LEU A 758 27.86 0.18 25.49
C LEU A 758 26.81 -0.71 24.82
N ALA A 759 25.71 -0.95 25.54
CA ALA A 759 24.58 -1.73 25.02
C ALA A 759 23.62 -0.90 24.15
N LYS A 760 23.70 0.42 24.21
CA LYS A 760 22.85 1.34 23.44
C LYS A 760 23.51 2.71 23.27
N ILE A 761 23.00 3.47 22.32
CA ILE A 761 23.28 4.89 22.10
C ILE A 761 21.92 5.60 22.00
N ASP A 762 21.63 6.53 22.90
CA ASP A 762 20.38 7.29 22.89
C ASP A 762 20.42 8.40 21.82
N LEU A 763 21.56 9.07 21.65
CA LEU A 763 21.79 10.02 20.55
C LEU A 763 23.13 9.76 19.86
N LEU A 764 23.11 9.55 18.55
CA LEU A 764 24.28 9.55 17.68
C LEU A 764 24.23 10.79 16.79
N LYS A 765 24.97 11.84 17.15
CA LYS A 765 25.18 13.01 16.29
C LYS A 765 26.41 12.77 15.41
N ILE A 766 26.26 13.06 14.14
CA ILE A 766 27.29 12.91 13.11
C ILE A 766 27.37 14.22 12.35
N ASP A 767 28.58 14.73 12.22
CA ASP A 767 28.90 15.97 11.54
C ASP A 767 30.33 15.84 11.03
N THR A 768 30.46 15.18 9.88
CA THR A 768 31.75 14.78 9.32
C THR A 768 31.97 15.37 7.96
N GLU A 769 31.35 16.52 7.70
CA GLU A 769 31.55 17.33 6.51
C GLU A 769 31.36 16.48 5.23
N GLY A 770 30.25 15.74 5.17
CA GLY A 770 29.84 14.92 4.02
C GLY A 770 30.20 13.43 4.10
N HIS A 771 30.97 12.98 5.09
CA HIS A 771 31.23 11.54 5.30
C HIS A 771 30.15 10.84 6.14
N ASP A 772 29.10 11.57 6.46
CA ASP A 772 28.13 11.26 7.52
C ASP A 772 27.38 9.96 7.27
N PHE A 773 26.95 9.72 6.03
CA PHE A 773 26.25 8.48 5.70
C PHE A 773 27.16 7.25 5.81
N THR A 774 28.47 7.41 5.55
CA THR A 774 29.45 6.34 5.74
C THR A 774 29.58 5.99 7.23
N VAL A 775 29.51 6.98 8.12
CA VAL A 775 29.44 6.76 9.57
C VAL A 775 28.16 6.02 9.96
N VAL A 776 27.00 6.41 9.38
CA VAL A 776 25.72 5.69 9.57
C VAL A 776 25.83 4.22 9.15
N GLN A 777 26.54 3.92 8.06
CA GLN A 777 26.81 2.54 7.64
C GLN A 777 27.68 1.77 8.65
N GLY A 778 28.64 2.44 9.30
CA GLY A 778 29.42 1.87 10.42
C GLY A 778 28.58 1.56 11.66
N ALA A 779 27.41 2.17 11.80
CA ALA A 779 26.46 1.90 12.87
C ALA A 779 25.43 0.79 12.53
N LEU A 780 25.49 0.18 11.33
CA LEU A 780 24.42 -0.66 10.79
C LEU A 780 24.03 -1.85 11.68
N SER A 781 24.98 -2.52 12.34
CA SER A 781 24.65 -3.64 13.22
C SER A 781 23.80 -3.20 14.42
N MET A 782 24.16 -2.08 15.05
CA MET A 782 23.42 -1.50 16.18
C MET A 782 22.05 -0.94 15.72
N LEU A 783 21.98 -0.29 14.56
CA LEU A 783 20.72 0.19 13.97
C LEU A 783 19.74 -0.98 13.65
N ARG A 784 20.28 -2.12 13.19
CA ARG A 784 19.49 -3.36 13.00
C ARG A 784 19.00 -3.92 14.32
N ALA A 785 19.87 -3.93 15.34
CA ALA A 785 19.57 -4.39 16.69
C ALA A 785 18.65 -3.44 17.49
N LYS A 786 18.36 -2.24 16.97
CA LYS A 786 17.53 -1.20 17.64
C LYS A 786 18.20 -0.64 18.90
N GLU A 787 19.52 -0.61 18.88
CA GLU A 787 20.36 -0.14 19.99
C GLU A 787 20.67 1.36 19.89
N ILE A 788 20.33 2.02 18.78
CA ILE A 788 20.47 3.47 18.62
C ILE A 788 19.09 4.11 18.59
N MET A 789 18.78 5.06 19.46
CA MET A 789 17.43 5.66 19.48
C MET A 789 17.28 6.78 18.46
N VAL A 790 18.21 7.75 18.48
CA VAL A 790 18.18 8.92 17.60
C VAL A 790 19.50 9.02 16.86
N VAL A 791 19.43 9.26 15.56
CA VAL A 791 20.59 9.62 14.72
C VAL A 791 20.36 11.02 14.17
N VAL A 792 21.33 11.91 14.33
CA VAL A 792 21.37 13.21 13.67
C VAL A 792 22.57 13.19 12.74
N MET A 793 22.38 13.60 11.50
CA MET A 793 23.46 13.70 10.52
C MET A 793 23.32 14.95 9.67
N GLU A 794 24.45 15.46 9.21
CA GLU A 794 24.49 16.58 8.28
C GLU A 794 24.21 16.09 6.84
N VAL A 795 23.38 16.84 6.13
CA VAL A 795 23.30 16.84 4.67
C VAL A 795 24.16 17.97 4.17
N SER A 796 25.25 17.62 3.48
CA SER A 796 26.25 18.60 3.05
C SER A 796 26.46 18.63 1.54
N ASP A 797 26.97 19.75 1.04
CA ASP A 797 27.46 19.87 -0.34
C ASP A 797 28.60 18.89 -0.68
N LYS A 798 29.28 18.33 0.33
CA LYS A 798 30.37 17.36 0.19
C LYS A 798 29.90 15.91 0.18
N MET A 799 28.60 15.67 0.33
CA MET A 799 28.06 14.32 0.51
C MET A 799 28.24 13.42 -0.72
N ASN A 800 28.18 14.00 -1.93
CA ASN A 800 28.40 13.28 -3.18
C ASN A 800 28.93 14.23 -4.28
N PRO A 801 29.48 13.69 -5.39
CA PRO A 801 30.07 14.50 -6.45
C PRO A 801 29.10 15.45 -7.16
N ASP A 802 27.81 15.10 -7.23
CA ASP A 802 26.80 15.93 -7.89
C ASP A 802 26.47 17.17 -7.06
N PHE A 803 26.31 17.01 -5.74
CA PHE A 803 26.13 18.15 -4.82
C PHE A 803 27.36 19.04 -4.80
N TRP A 804 28.55 18.45 -4.79
CA TRP A 804 29.80 19.19 -4.87
C TRP A 804 29.91 20.00 -6.17
N GLY A 805 29.51 19.39 -7.28
CA GLY A 805 29.43 20.04 -8.59
C GLY A 805 28.44 21.20 -8.62
N ALA A 806 27.24 21.02 -8.04
CA ALA A 806 26.22 22.05 -7.93
C ALA A 806 26.70 23.24 -7.07
N SER A 807 27.42 22.97 -5.98
CA SER A 807 27.98 24.01 -5.11
C SER A 807 29.13 24.78 -5.73
N TYR A 808 30.13 24.08 -6.31
CA TYR A 808 31.43 24.67 -6.62
C TYR A 808 31.83 24.66 -8.11
N GLN A 809 31.19 23.86 -8.97
CA GLN A 809 31.56 23.71 -10.40
C GLN A 809 30.63 24.48 -11.35
N GLY A 810 30.24 25.69 -10.98
CA GLY A 810 29.46 26.60 -11.84
C GLY A 810 27.95 26.58 -11.62
N GLY A 811 27.46 26.03 -10.50
CA GLY A 811 26.13 26.35 -9.98
C GLY A 811 24.94 25.73 -10.70
N LYS A 812 25.15 24.72 -11.56
CA LYS A 812 24.04 24.16 -12.35
C LYS A 812 23.19 23.21 -11.50
N PRO A 813 21.85 23.42 -11.44
CA PRO A 813 20.93 22.54 -10.73
C PRO A 813 21.00 21.09 -11.23
N VAL A 814 21.02 20.10 -10.32
CA VAL A 814 21.06 18.67 -10.68
C VAL A 814 19.67 18.00 -10.69
N PHE A 815 18.60 18.74 -10.33
CA PHE A 815 17.21 18.25 -10.13
C PHE A 815 16.50 17.67 -11.36
N HIS A 816 17.04 17.87 -12.56
CA HIS A 816 16.44 17.37 -13.80
C HIS A 816 17.10 16.09 -14.32
N SER A 817 18.17 15.61 -13.67
CA SER A 817 18.77 14.33 -14.01
C SER A 817 17.94 13.19 -13.40
N LYS A 818 17.73 12.09 -14.14
CA LYS A 818 17.00 10.92 -13.64
C LYS A 818 17.76 10.18 -12.51
N HIS A 819 19.00 10.58 -12.20
CA HIS A 819 19.92 9.90 -11.30
C HIS A 819 20.89 10.90 -10.64
N ILE A 820 20.56 11.37 -9.43
CA ILE A 820 21.52 12.06 -8.54
C ILE A 820 22.40 11.00 -7.88
N ALA A 821 23.70 11.24 -7.78
CA ALA A 821 24.66 10.35 -7.12
C ALA A 821 24.24 10.02 -5.68
N GLU A 822 24.45 8.77 -5.27
CA GLU A 822 24.27 8.35 -3.89
C GLU A 822 25.61 8.45 -3.13
N PRO A 823 25.61 8.86 -1.85
CA PRO A 823 24.42 9.09 -1.04
C PRO A 823 23.79 10.49 -1.26
N ASN A 824 22.46 10.51 -1.32
CA ASN A 824 21.60 11.69 -1.36
C ASN A 824 20.48 11.55 -0.31
N VAL A 825 19.73 12.62 -0.03
CA VAL A 825 18.75 12.63 1.08
C VAL A 825 17.72 11.51 0.92
N LYS A 826 17.25 11.25 -0.31
CA LYS A 826 16.27 10.20 -0.61
C LYS A 826 16.81 8.81 -0.30
N SER A 827 18.03 8.52 -0.74
CA SER A 827 18.69 7.22 -0.52
C SER A 827 18.94 6.96 0.97
N VAL A 828 19.38 7.99 1.71
CA VAL A 828 19.61 7.92 3.16
C VAL A 828 18.30 7.72 3.91
N TRP A 829 17.26 8.49 3.59
CA TRP A 829 15.95 8.32 4.19
C TRP A 829 15.40 6.92 3.96
N GLN A 830 15.47 6.39 2.73
CA GLN A 830 15.00 5.04 2.42
C GLN A 830 15.78 3.97 3.19
N PHE A 831 17.09 4.15 3.32
CA PHE A 831 17.93 3.27 4.13
C PHE A 831 17.48 3.25 5.59
N MET A 832 17.30 4.42 6.20
CA MET A 832 16.89 4.55 7.60
C MET A 832 15.46 4.07 7.85
N LEU A 833 14.53 4.33 6.93
CA LEU A 833 13.16 3.85 7.00
C LEU A 833 13.08 2.32 6.96
N ASN A 834 13.91 1.66 6.14
CA ASN A 834 14.00 0.19 6.13
C ASN A 834 14.47 -0.39 7.47
N LEU A 835 15.14 0.42 8.28
CA LEU A 835 15.55 0.12 9.65
C LEU A 835 14.54 0.60 10.69
N ASN A 836 13.31 0.99 10.30
CA ASN A 836 12.26 1.50 11.19
C ASN A 836 12.61 2.81 11.92
N TYR A 837 13.43 3.65 11.30
CA TYR A 837 13.67 5.03 11.74
C TYR A 837 12.89 6.02 10.89
N PHE A 838 12.35 7.05 11.51
CA PHE A 838 11.53 8.08 10.88
C PHE A 838 12.36 9.34 10.74
N GLY A 839 12.51 9.82 9.51
CA GLY A 839 13.36 10.96 9.18
C GLY A 839 12.61 12.30 9.21
N PHE A 840 13.28 13.35 9.66
CA PHE A 840 12.79 14.72 9.63
C PHE A 840 13.94 15.69 9.34
N TRP A 841 13.65 16.79 8.64
CA TRP A 841 14.53 17.96 8.56
C TRP A 841 14.52 18.73 9.88
N LEU A 842 15.71 19.12 10.33
CA LEU A 842 15.95 20.04 11.44
C LEU A 842 16.21 21.44 10.87
N GLY A 843 15.47 22.45 11.34
CA GLY A 843 15.67 23.83 10.87
C GLY A 843 14.41 24.62 10.53
N THR A 844 13.24 24.25 11.07
CA THR A 844 12.13 25.19 11.26
C THR A 844 11.58 25.07 12.69
N LYS A 845 10.62 25.91 13.09
CA LYS A 845 9.90 25.73 14.36
C LYS A 845 9.12 24.41 14.44
N ARG A 846 8.99 23.69 13.31
CA ARG A 846 8.30 22.41 13.17
C ARG A 846 9.23 21.42 12.48
N LEU A 847 9.31 20.18 12.97
CA LEU A 847 10.07 19.16 12.26
C LEU A 847 9.36 18.79 10.96
N VAL A 848 10.08 18.79 9.84
CA VAL A 848 9.48 18.43 8.57
C VAL A 848 9.81 16.98 8.22
N PRO A 849 8.81 16.11 8.07
CA PRO A 849 9.09 14.72 7.75
C PRO A 849 9.70 14.49 6.37
N LEU A 850 10.79 13.72 6.38
CA LEU A 850 11.30 12.98 5.23
C LEU A 850 10.39 11.75 5.08
N SER A 851 9.28 11.87 4.34
CA SER A 851 8.34 10.75 4.19
C SER A 851 7.80 10.60 2.79
N GLY A 852 7.52 9.38 2.35
CA GLY A 852 7.19 9.11 0.94
C GLY A 852 5.96 9.83 0.40
N ALA A 853 4.94 10.09 1.22
CA ALA A 853 3.76 10.87 0.80
C ALA A 853 3.98 12.39 0.88
N CYS A 854 4.99 12.84 1.64
CA CYS A 854 5.44 14.22 1.74
C CYS A 854 6.61 14.54 0.80
N TRP A 855 7.23 13.52 0.21
CA TRP A 855 8.48 13.65 -0.55
C TRP A 855 8.26 14.52 -1.78
N ASP A 856 9.14 15.50 -1.94
CA ASP A 856 9.27 16.32 -3.13
C ASP A 856 10.74 16.26 -3.53
N ASP A 857 11.06 16.10 -4.81
CA ASP A 857 12.46 16.00 -5.24
C ASP A 857 13.25 17.28 -4.93
N ARG A 858 12.56 18.41 -4.69
CA ARG A 858 13.16 19.66 -4.17
C ARG A 858 13.66 19.57 -2.72
N MET A 859 13.38 18.47 -2.01
CA MET A 859 14.02 18.15 -0.72
C MET A 859 15.50 17.83 -0.86
N GLU A 860 16.01 17.53 -2.06
CA GLU A 860 17.44 17.37 -2.31
C GLU A 860 18.14 18.74 -2.38
N ILE A 861 18.01 19.56 -1.33
CA ILE A 861 18.34 21.00 -1.32
C ILE A 861 19.76 21.28 -1.85
N CYS A 862 20.73 20.42 -1.55
CA CYS A 862 22.11 20.56 -2.01
C CYS A 862 22.31 20.30 -3.53
N GLY A 863 21.26 19.92 -4.26
CA GLY A 863 21.28 19.81 -5.71
C GLY A 863 21.14 21.14 -6.48
N ASP A 864 20.85 22.26 -5.80
CA ASP A 864 20.75 23.64 -6.36
C ASP A 864 20.81 24.63 -5.20
N PRO A 865 21.93 24.63 -4.47
CA PRO A 865 22.08 25.52 -3.34
C PRO A 865 21.98 26.98 -3.78
N HIS A 866 22.44 27.30 -5.00
CA HIS A 866 22.36 28.65 -5.56
C HIS A 866 20.91 29.10 -5.79
N GLY A 867 20.06 28.24 -6.38
CA GLY A 867 18.65 28.55 -6.63
C GLY A 867 17.77 28.56 -5.38
N TYR A 868 18.04 27.70 -4.38
CA TYR A 868 17.22 27.62 -3.17
C TYR A 868 17.69 28.50 -2.02
N LEU A 869 19.01 28.66 -1.86
CA LEU A 869 19.62 29.29 -0.69
C LEU A 869 20.28 30.62 -1.03
N ASN A 870 20.34 30.98 -2.33
CA ASN A 870 21.12 32.11 -2.82
C ASN A 870 22.60 32.04 -2.34
N SER A 871 23.11 30.82 -2.21
CA SER A 871 24.38 30.47 -1.58
C SER A 871 24.96 29.25 -2.29
N GLY A 872 26.28 29.16 -2.45
CA GLY A 872 26.93 27.94 -2.94
C GLY A 872 27.16 26.88 -1.88
N ILE A 873 26.84 27.16 -0.62
CA ILE A 873 27.08 26.28 0.54
C ILE A 873 25.76 25.64 0.98
N CYS A 874 25.79 24.35 1.32
CA CYS A 874 24.62 23.60 1.75
C CYS A 874 24.98 22.71 2.94
N TRP A 875 24.59 23.11 4.16
CA TRP A 875 24.82 22.36 5.41
C TRP A 875 23.52 22.37 6.21
N PHE A 876 22.87 21.22 6.34
CA PHE A 876 21.59 21.10 7.02
C PHE A 876 21.46 19.77 7.75
N ASP A 877 20.92 19.81 8.95
CA ASP A 877 20.73 18.58 9.73
C ASP A 877 19.43 17.87 9.39
N ILE A 878 19.52 16.53 9.38
CA ILE A 878 18.37 15.64 9.39
C ILE A 878 18.44 14.74 10.63
N ILE A 879 17.27 14.48 11.20
CA ILE A 879 17.10 13.61 12.37
C ILE A 879 16.31 12.37 12.02
N PHE A 880 16.79 11.23 12.47
CA PHE A 880 16.15 9.93 12.35
C PHE A 880 15.85 9.37 13.73
N ILE A 881 14.56 9.13 14.00
CA ILE A 881 14.08 8.67 15.30
C ILE A 881 13.58 7.23 15.16
N LEU A 882 14.06 6.34 16.01
CA LEU A 882 13.59 4.96 16.06
C LEU A 882 12.10 4.93 16.44
N ASN A 883 11.28 4.30 15.60
CA ASN A 883 9.85 4.12 15.87
C ASN A 883 9.58 2.96 16.85
N GLN A 884 10.15 3.07 18.05
CA GLN A 884 9.99 2.16 19.18
C GLN A 884 10.28 2.90 20.50
N GLY A 885 9.87 2.34 21.64
CA GLY A 885 10.24 2.88 22.95
C GLY A 885 9.79 4.33 23.16
N TYR A 886 10.68 5.18 23.67
CA TYR A 886 10.42 6.61 23.84
C TYR A 886 10.53 7.40 22.52
N GLY A 887 11.28 6.91 21.52
CA GLY A 887 11.29 7.48 20.18
C GLY A 887 9.92 7.46 19.50
N ALA A 888 9.13 6.39 19.68
CA ALA A 888 7.75 6.35 19.21
C ALA A 888 6.87 7.43 19.87
N LYS A 889 7.14 7.80 21.13
CA LYS A 889 6.43 8.90 21.81
C LYS A 889 6.83 10.25 21.21
N MET A 890 8.13 10.48 20.99
CA MET A 890 8.63 11.68 20.30
C MET A 890 7.98 11.84 18.93
N ILE A 891 7.95 10.78 18.11
CA ILE A 891 7.30 10.79 16.80
C ILE A 891 5.81 11.14 16.94
N ASN A 892 5.08 10.53 17.88
CA ASN A 892 3.68 10.89 18.09
C ASN A 892 3.49 12.36 18.47
N GLU A 893 4.38 12.92 19.29
CA GLU A 893 4.28 14.31 19.74
C GLU A 893 4.57 15.28 18.60
N ILE A 894 5.64 15.03 17.83
CA ILE A 894 5.97 15.76 16.59
C ILE A 894 4.76 15.83 15.66
N LEU A 895 4.09 14.70 15.45
CA LEU A 895 2.95 14.61 14.52
C LEU A 895 1.66 15.22 15.04
N ASN A 896 1.53 15.37 16.37
CA ASN A 896 0.37 16.01 16.99
C ASN A 896 0.59 17.51 17.22
N SER A 897 1.82 18.01 17.09
CA SER A 897 2.11 19.44 17.09
C SER A 897 1.43 20.09 15.87
N LYS A 898 0.48 21.00 16.13
CA LYS A 898 -0.34 21.67 15.10
C LYS A 898 0.45 22.69 14.33
#